data_AF-P77067-F1
#
_entry.id   AF-P77067-F1
#
_cell.length_a   1.000
_cell.length_b   1.000
_cell.length_c   1.000
_cell.angle_alpha   90.00
_cell.angle_beta   90.00
_cell.angle_gamma   90.00
#
_symmetry.space_group_name_H-M   'P 1'
#
loop_
_entity.id
_entity.type
_entity.pdbx_description
1 polymer ?
#
loop_
_entity_poly.entity_id
_entity_poly.type
_entity_poly.pdbx_seq_one_letter_code
_entity_poly.pdbx_strand_id
1 'polypeptide(L)'
;MITHGFYARTRHKHKLKKTFIMLSAGLGLFFYVNQNSFANGENYFKLSSDSKLLTQNAAQDRLFYTLKTGETVANISKSQGISLSVIWSLNKHLYSSESEMMKAGPGQQIILPLKKLSVEYSALPVLGSAPVVAAGGVAGHTNKMTKMSPDATKSNTTDDKALNYAAQQAASLGSQLQSRSLNGDYAKDTALGMASSQASSQLQAWLQHYGTAEVNLQSGNNFDGSSLDFLLPFYDSENMLAFGQVGARYIDSRFTANLGAGQRFFLPENMLGYNVFIDQDFSGDNTRLGIGGEYWRDYFKSSVNGYFRMSGWHESYNKKDYDERPANGFDIRFNGYLPSYPALGAKLMYEQYYGDNVALFNSDKLQSNPGAATVGVNYTPIPLVTMGIDYRHGTGNENDLLYSMQFRYQFDKPWSQQIEPQYVNELRTLSGSRYDLVQRNNNIILEYKKQDILSLNIPHDINGTEHSTQKIQLIVKSKYGLDRIVWDDSALRSQGGQIQHGGSQSAQDYQAILPAYVQGGSNIYKVTARAYDRNGNSSNNVQLTITVLPNGQVVDQVGVTDFTADKTSAKADGIEAITYTATVKKNGVAQANVPVTFSIVSGTATLGANSARTDGNGKATVTLKSATPGQVVVSAKTAEMTSPLNASAVIFVDQTKASITEIKADKTTAKADGSDAITYTVRVMKEGAPVVDQKVTFSKDFGTLNKTEATTDQNGYATVKLSSNTPGKAIVSAKVSGVGTEVKATTVEFFAPLSIDGDKVTVIGTGITGALPKNWLQYGQVKLQATGGNGKYTWKSSNTKIASVDNSGVITLNEKGSATITVVSGDNQSATYTINAPGSIVIAVDKNTRVTYFDAENKCKTNSANLAQSKELLANIYSTWGAANKYPYYSGSKSLTAWIKQSSSEQSSGVSSTYDLVTKNQLINVGVNNKNAFSVCVK
;
A
#
# COMPACT_ATOMS: atom_id res chain seq x y z
N MET A 1 7.84 57.07 -35.85
CA MET A 1 6.74 56.46 -36.65
C MET A 1 5.86 55.70 -35.64
N ILE A 2 4.53 55.91 -35.55
CA ILE A 2 3.48 55.74 -36.59
C ILE A 2 3.38 54.25 -36.96
N THR A 3 2.27 53.51 -36.82
CA THR A 3 0.82 53.81 -36.59
C THR A 3 0.26 53.02 -35.38
N HIS A 4 -0.74 53.47 -34.59
CA HIS A 4 -2.22 53.47 -34.80
C HIS A 4 -2.83 52.09 -35.13
N GLY A 5 -4.03 51.68 -34.70
CA GLY A 5 -5.15 52.26 -33.90
C GLY A 5 -6.26 51.18 -33.80
N PHE A 6 -7.28 51.16 -32.94
CA PHE A 6 -8.23 52.15 -32.40
C PHE A 6 -8.66 51.71 -30.96
N TYR A 7 -8.96 52.56 -29.97
CA TYR A 7 -10.09 53.52 -29.79
C TYR A 7 -11.50 52.87 -29.84
N ALA A 8 -12.45 53.08 -28.92
CA ALA A 8 -12.52 53.80 -27.62
C ALA A 8 -13.79 53.29 -26.83
N ARG A 9 -14.50 53.93 -25.88
CA ARG A 9 -14.50 55.31 -25.32
C ARG A 9 -15.22 55.39 -23.93
N THR A 10 -14.49 55.68 -22.85
CA THR A 10 -14.87 56.44 -21.62
C THR A 10 -16.30 56.39 -21.01
N ARG A 11 -16.40 56.03 -19.72
CA ARG A 11 -17.15 56.68 -18.59
C ARG A 11 -17.05 55.75 -17.34
N HIS A 12 -16.98 56.16 -16.07
CA HIS A 12 -17.28 57.43 -15.37
C HIS A 12 -16.21 57.80 -14.31
N LYS A 13 -16.02 59.11 -14.06
CA LYS A 13 -15.47 59.60 -12.78
C LYS A 13 -16.49 59.31 -11.66
N HIS A 14 -16.26 58.34 -10.76
CA HIS A 14 -16.90 58.34 -9.42
C HIS A 14 -16.35 57.38 -8.34
N LYS A 15 -15.44 56.43 -8.64
CA LYS A 15 -15.07 55.36 -7.67
C LYS A 15 -13.87 55.63 -6.74
N LEU A 16 -13.03 56.66 -6.95
CA LEU A 16 -11.86 56.90 -6.06
C LEU A 16 -12.18 57.54 -4.69
N LYS A 17 -13.37 58.11 -4.47
CA LYS A 17 -13.73 58.74 -3.18
C LYS A 17 -14.41 57.81 -2.16
N LYS A 18 -14.68 56.53 -2.48
CA LYS A 18 -15.27 55.58 -1.52
C LYS A 18 -14.26 54.64 -0.84
N THR A 19 -13.14 54.29 -1.50
CA THR A 19 -12.15 53.37 -0.94
C THR A 19 -11.48 53.93 0.33
N PHE A 20 -11.20 55.23 0.37
CA PHE A 20 -10.58 55.89 1.52
C PHE A 20 -11.53 56.12 2.72
N ILE A 21 -12.85 55.94 2.54
CA ILE A 21 -13.85 56.15 3.60
C ILE A 21 -14.21 54.82 4.30
N MET A 22 -13.90 53.67 3.70
CA MET A 22 -14.13 52.36 4.34
C MET A 22 -13.02 51.96 5.33
N LEU A 23 -11.78 52.46 5.19
CA LEU A 23 -10.75 52.27 6.23
C LEU A 23 -11.16 52.91 7.57
N SER A 24 -11.84 54.06 7.54
CA SER A 24 -12.38 54.72 8.75
C SER A 24 -13.62 54.04 9.34
N ALA A 25 -14.25 53.09 8.64
CA ALA A 25 -15.46 52.41 9.12
C ALA A 25 -15.15 51.09 9.86
N GLY A 26 -14.10 50.35 9.44
CA GLY A 26 -13.72 49.08 10.07
C GLY A 26 -13.10 49.22 11.47
N LEU A 27 -12.47 50.37 11.76
CA LEU A 27 -11.81 50.64 13.05
C LEU A 27 -12.75 51.16 14.15
N GLY A 28 -14.00 51.51 13.83
CA GLY A 28 -14.95 52.12 14.76
C GLY A 28 -15.70 51.17 15.70
N LEU A 29 -15.49 49.85 15.59
CA LEU A 29 -16.34 48.83 16.24
C LEU A 29 -15.73 48.12 17.47
N PHE A 30 -14.50 48.48 17.88
CA PHE A 30 -13.80 47.79 18.99
C PHE A 30 -13.47 48.66 20.21
N PHE A 31 -13.73 49.97 20.19
CA PHE A 31 -13.56 50.84 21.36
C PHE A 31 -14.75 51.79 21.55
N TYR A 32 -15.72 51.34 22.35
CA TYR A 32 -16.68 52.22 23.03
C TYR A 32 -16.86 51.81 24.49
N VAL A 33 -15.76 51.76 25.23
CA VAL A 33 -15.79 51.67 26.71
C VAL A 33 -16.06 53.06 27.26
N ASN A 34 -17.31 53.34 27.63
CA ASN A 34 -17.61 54.48 28.49
C ASN A 34 -17.56 54.02 29.95
N GLN A 35 -16.78 54.70 30.78
CA GLN A 35 -16.62 54.34 32.18
C GLN A 35 -17.81 54.86 32.99
N ASN A 36 -18.56 53.97 33.65
CA ASN A 36 -19.01 54.13 35.04
C ASN A 36 -19.84 52.94 35.54
N SER A 37 -20.04 52.91 36.87
CA SER A 37 -21.04 52.11 37.59
C SER A 37 -20.84 50.58 37.63
N PHE A 38 -19.96 50.14 38.54
CA PHE A 38 -20.37 49.11 39.48
C PHE A 38 -21.59 49.63 40.28
N ALA A 39 -22.78 49.04 40.12
CA ALA A 39 -23.83 48.92 41.16
C ALA A 39 -25.13 48.34 40.58
N ASN A 40 -25.72 47.36 41.29
CA ASN A 40 -27.09 46.85 41.16
C ASN A 40 -27.49 46.23 39.80
N GLY A 41 -28.30 45.17 39.72
CA GLY A 41 -28.92 44.37 40.77
C GLY A 41 -30.40 44.10 40.46
N GLU A 42 -30.69 42.90 39.92
CA GLU A 42 -32.06 42.35 39.71
C GLU A 42 -32.97 43.15 38.73
N ASN A 43 -34.14 42.69 38.26
CA ASN A 43 -34.68 41.38 37.83
C ASN A 43 -35.88 41.71 36.89
N TYR A 44 -36.51 40.85 36.07
CA TYR A 44 -36.48 39.41 35.71
C TYR A 44 -36.95 39.36 34.21
N PHE A 45 -37.20 38.28 33.45
CA PHE A 45 -37.27 36.79 33.53
C PHE A 45 -37.08 36.29 32.05
N LYS A 46 -37.35 35.07 31.56
CA LYS A 46 -37.94 33.82 32.06
C LYS A 46 -37.34 32.62 31.28
N LEU A 47 -36.94 31.56 31.97
CA LEU A 47 -36.69 30.22 31.41
C LEU A 47 -37.20 29.20 32.44
N SER A 48 -37.93 28.17 32.02
CA SER A 48 -38.62 27.24 32.92
C SER A 48 -37.83 25.95 33.15
N SER A 49 -37.66 25.62 34.43
CA SER A 49 -37.65 24.27 35.05
C SER A 49 -37.40 23.04 34.14
N ASP A 50 -36.47 22.13 34.45
CA ASP A 50 -35.92 21.80 35.78
C ASP A 50 -34.39 21.76 35.87
N SER A 51 -33.87 22.02 37.07
CA SER A 51 -32.44 22.01 37.38
C SER A 51 -32.07 20.91 38.37
N LYS A 52 -31.02 20.15 38.04
CA LYS A 52 -30.06 19.64 39.04
C LYS A 52 -28.65 19.77 38.48
N LEU A 53 -27.79 20.51 39.18
CA LEU A 53 -26.35 20.37 39.00
C LEU A 53 -25.95 18.95 39.40
N LEU A 54 -25.14 18.30 38.56
CA LEU A 54 -24.14 17.35 39.02
C LEU A 54 -22.78 17.87 38.57
N THR A 55 -21.85 17.88 39.51
CA THR A 55 -20.48 18.36 39.32
C THR A 55 -19.60 17.29 38.67
N GLN A 56 -18.41 17.72 38.24
CA GLN A 56 -17.26 16.89 37.80
C GLN A 56 -17.33 16.25 36.39
N ASN A 57 -16.40 16.72 35.55
CA ASN A 57 -15.47 15.93 34.72
C ASN A 57 -15.82 14.43 34.50
N ALA A 58 -16.69 14.12 33.54
CA ALA A 58 -17.06 12.72 33.22
C ALA A 58 -17.35 12.47 31.72
N ALA A 59 -16.71 13.22 30.80
CA ALA A 59 -17.17 13.29 29.40
C ALA A 59 -16.08 13.37 28.32
N GLN A 60 -15.09 12.46 28.31
CA GLN A 60 -14.37 12.18 27.04
C GLN A 60 -13.84 10.76 26.84
N ASP A 61 -13.53 9.98 27.88
CA ASP A 61 -13.04 8.61 27.71
C ASP A 61 -14.17 7.56 27.74
N ARG A 62 -14.42 6.88 26.60
CA ARG A 62 -15.47 5.84 26.44
C ARG A 62 -14.90 4.49 26.05
N LEU A 63 -15.27 3.43 26.78
CA LEU A 63 -14.94 2.05 26.49
C LEU A 63 -16.17 1.30 25.93
N PHE A 64 -16.05 0.73 24.73
CA PHE A 64 -17.06 -0.18 24.18
C PHE A 64 -16.84 -1.58 24.76
N TYR A 65 -17.75 -2.04 25.61
CA TYR A 65 -17.64 -3.31 26.31
C TYR A 65 -18.72 -4.29 25.83
N THR A 66 -18.35 -5.51 25.44
CA THR A 66 -19.32 -6.56 25.07
C THR A 66 -19.61 -7.45 26.28
N LEU A 67 -20.90 -7.54 26.66
CA LEU A 67 -21.37 -8.36 27.78
C LEU A 67 -21.01 -9.85 27.57
N LYS A 68 -20.41 -10.49 28.58
CA LYS A 68 -20.10 -11.93 28.56
C LYS A 68 -21.23 -12.78 29.12
N THR A 69 -21.17 -14.09 28.90
CA THR A 69 -22.16 -15.05 29.42
C THR A 69 -22.27 -14.98 30.95
N GLY A 70 -23.44 -14.56 31.45
CA GLY A 70 -23.71 -14.37 32.88
C GLY A 70 -23.44 -12.95 33.42
N GLU A 71 -22.86 -12.06 32.62
CA GLU A 71 -22.76 -10.64 32.96
C GLU A 71 -24.09 -9.92 32.67
N THR A 72 -24.43 -8.94 33.50
CA THR A 72 -25.57 -8.04 33.33
C THR A 72 -25.11 -6.61 33.61
N VAL A 73 -25.86 -5.62 33.13
CA VAL A 73 -25.54 -4.20 33.37
C VAL A 73 -25.51 -3.86 34.86
N ALA A 74 -26.40 -4.46 35.65
CA ALA A 74 -26.40 -4.36 37.12
C ALA A 74 -25.12 -4.92 37.76
N ASN A 75 -24.61 -6.04 37.25
CA ASN A 75 -23.39 -6.67 37.76
C ASN A 75 -22.14 -5.87 37.38
N ILE A 76 -22.10 -5.27 36.18
CA ILE A 76 -21.01 -4.38 35.75
C ILE A 76 -21.00 -3.05 36.50
N SER A 77 -22.18 -2.45 36.72
CA SER A 77 -22.33 -1.26 37.56
C SER A 77 -21.71 -1.47 38.94
N LYS A 78 -22.00 -2.60 39.58
CA LYS A 78 -21.42 -2.97 40.88
C LYS A 78 -19.92 -3.30 40.82
N SER A 79 -19.48 -4.09 39.85
CA SER A 79 -18.07 -4.55 39.80
C SER A 79 -17.09 -3.44 39.42
N GLN A 80 -17.52 -2.46 38.63
CA GLN A 80 -16.69 -1.32 38.24
C GLN A 80 -16.84 -0.10 39.15
N GLY A 81 -17.89 -0.05 39.99
CA GLY A 81 -18.20 1.09 40.86
C GLY A 81 -18.75 2.29 40.09
N ILE A 82 -19.65 2.05 39.13
CA ILE A 82 -20.22 3.05 38.22
C ILE A 82 -21.74 3.02 38.37
N SER A 83 -22.40 4.16 38.59
CA SER A 83 -23.87 4.17 38.75
C SER A 83 -24.59 3.81 37.45
N LEU A 84 -25.74 3.14 37.56
CA LEU A 84 -26.59 2.82 36.41
C LEU A 84 -26.99 4.06 35.61
N SER A 85 -27.21 5.20 36.27
CA SER A 85 -27.50 6.48 35.65
C SER A 85 -26.38 7.02 34.75
N VAL A 86 -25.10 6.77 35.11
CA VAL A 86 -23.93 7.14 34.27
C VAL A 86 -23.78 6.18 33.10
N ILE A 87 -24.06 4.89 33.29
CA ILE A 87 -24.08 3.92 32.18
C ILE A 87 -25.23 4.27 31.22
N TRP A 88 -26.44 4.57 31.71
CA TRP A 88 -27.58 4.95 30.89
C TRP A 88 -27.33 6.24 30.09
N SER A 89 -26.78 7.29 30.71
CA SER A 89 -26.49 8.55 30.01
C SER A 89 -25.51 8.39 28.83
N LEU A 90 -24.60 7.40 28.92
CA LEU A 90 -23.70 7.00 27.86
C LEU A 90 -24.33 6.03 26.83
N ASN A 91 -25.42 5.33 27.15
CA ASN A 91 -26.01 4.28 26.30
C ASN A 91 -27.38 4.60 25.70
N LYS A 92 -27.95 5.78 25.99
CA LYS A 92 -29.21 6.32 25.43
C LYS A 92 -29.30 6.44 23.89
N HIS A 93 -28.28 5.99 23.17
CA HIS A 93 -28.21 5.96 21.70
C HIS A 93 -27.96 4.53 21.14
N LEU A 94 -27.77 3.53 22.02
CA LEU A 94 -27.69 2.11 21.69
C LEU A 94 -28.93 1.33 22.14
N TYR A 95 -29.68 1.86 23.11
CA TYR A 95 -30.92 1.27 23.64
C TYR A 95 -31.99 2.37 23.76
N SER A 96 -33.24 2.02 23.46
CA SER A 96 -34.39 2.95 23.45
C SER A 96 -34.85 3.38 24.84
N SER A 97 -34.54 2.60 25.88
CA SER A 97 -34.87 2.91 27.27
C SER A 97 -33.89 2.26 28.25
N GLU A 98 -33.81 2.81 29.47
CA GLU A 98 -33.01 2.23 30.55
C GLU A 98 -33.48 0.80 30.89
N SER A 99 -34.79 0.52 30.79
CA SER A 99 -35.35 -0.83 30.97
C SER A 99 -34.92 -1.82 29.87
N GLU A 100 -34.63 -1.36 28.65
CA GLU A 100 -34.09 -2.18 27.57
C GLU A 100 -32.58 -2.41 27.77
N MET A 101 -31.81 -1.35 28.08
CA MET A 101 -30.40 -1.48 28.45
C MET A 101 -30.19 -2.48 29.59
N MET A 102 -31.04 -2.43 30.62
CA MET A 102 -30.97 -3.35 31.77
C MET A 102 -31.33 -4.81 31.44
N LYS A 103 -31.89 -5.08 30.25
CA LYS A 103 -32.13 -6.43 29.70
C LYS A 103 -31.04 -6.88 28.74
N ALA A 104 -30.02 -6.05 28.48
CA ALA A 104 -28.93 -6.37 27.55
C ALA A 104 -28.23 -7.67 27.96
N GLY A 105 -28.10 -8.59 27.00
CA GLY A 105 -27.61 -9.95 27.21
C GLY A 105 -26.20 -10.19 26.65
N PRO A 106 -25.67 -11.41 26.84
CA PRO A 106 -24.36 -11.80 26.35
C PRO A 106 -24.20 -11.57 24.83
N GLY A 107 -23.11 -10.93 24.42
CA GLY A 107 -22.83 -10.54 23.04
C GLY A 107 -23.32 -9.15 22.65
N GLN A 108 -24.17 -8.48 23.45
CA GLN A 108 -24.56 -7.08 23.21
C GLN A 108 -23.52 -6.10 23.79
N GLN A 109 -23.38 -4.95 23.13
CA GLN A 109 -22.41 -3.91 23.51
C GLN A 109 -23.01 -2.88 24.47
N ILE A 110 -22.22 -2.45 25.43
CA ILE A 110 -22.53 -1.37 26.35
C ILE A 110 -21.32 -0.45 26.51
N ILE A 111 -21.55 0.86 26.45
CA ILE A 111 -20.51 1.88 26.65
C ILE A 111 -20.31 2.09 28.14
N LEU A 112 -19.07 2.03 28.60
CA LEU A 112 -18.66 2.33 29.97
C LEU A 112 -17.72 3.54 29.97
N PRO A 113 -17.71 4.38 31.03
CA PRO A 113 -16.65 5.37 31.20
C PRO A 113 -15.31 4.63 31.41
N LEU A 114 -14.26 5.11 30.75
CA LEU A 114 -12.95 4.46 30.77
C LEU A 114 -12.23 4.75 32.10
N LYS A 115 -12.01 3.71 32.92
CA LYS A 115 -11.35 3.84 34.22
C LYS A 115 -9.83 3.78 34.02
N LYS A 116 -9.08 4.72 34.63
CA LYS A 116 -7.60 4.69 34.62
C LYS A 116 -7.10 3.34 35.14
N LEU A 117 -6.43 2.59 34.28
CA LEU A 117 -5.65 1.40 34.65
C LEU A 117 -4.23 1.82 35.06
N SER A 118 -3.67 1.12 36.04
CA SER A 118 -2.30 1.32 36.53
C SER A 118 -1.26 0.79 35.53
N VAL A 119 -0.09 1.42 35.48
CA VAL A 119 0.94 1.18 34.47
C VAL A 119 1.77 -0.07 34.79
N GLU A 120 1.44 -1.19 34.14
CA GLU A 120 2.35 -2.34 33.94
C GLU A 120 2.11 -2.96 32.55
N TYR A 121 2.86 -2.53 31.53
CA TYR A 121 3.18 -3.33 30.33
C TYR A 121 4.31 -2.64 29.55
N SER A 122 5.49 -3.25 29.51
CA SER A 122 6.71 -2.66 28.92
C SER A 122 7.47 -3.65 28.04
N ALA A 123 7.12 -3.73 26.75
CA ALA A 123 7.93 -4.36 25.71
C ALA A 123 7.49 -3.93 24.29
N LEU A 124 8.43 -4.00 23.34
CA LEU A 124 8.33 -3.74 21.89
C LEU A 124 8.37 -2.25 21.43
N PRO A 125 9.04 -1.95 20.31
CA PRO A 125 10.32 -2.52 19.86
C PRO A 125 11.37 -1.42 19.60
N VAL A 126 12.66 -1.77 19.65
CA VAL A 126 13.75 -0.84 19.30
C VAL A 126 13.77 -0.63 17.78
N LEU A 127 13.57 0.62 17.34
CA LEU A 127 13.83 1.02 15.96
C LEU A 127 15.34 0.92 15.68
N GLY A 128 15.70 0.21 14.61
CA GLY A 128 17.09 0.00 14.23
C GLY A 128 17.80 1.30 13.85
N SER A 129 19.08 1.39 14.19
CA SER A 129 19.93 2.55 13.92
C SER A 129 20.11 2.80 12.42
N ALA A 130 19.42 3.81 11.89
CA ALA A 130 19.73 4.39 10.58
C ALA A 130 21.07 5.16 10.65
N PRO A 131 21.86 5.20 9.56
CA PRO A 131 23.21 5.75 9.60
C PRO A 131 23.23 7.28 9.71
N VAL A 132 24.17 7.80 10.51
CA VAL A 132 24.48 9.23 10.58
C VAL A 132 25.07 9.69 9.24
N VAL A 133 24.35 10.54 8.51
CA VAL A 133 24.87 11.17 7.30
C VAL A 133 25.79 12.33 7.70
N ALA A 134 27.09 12.05 7.77
CA ALA A 134 28.10 13.07 7.98
C ALA A 134 28.15 14.02 6.76
N ALA A 135 27.95 15.32 7.00
CA ALA A 135 28.12 16.33 5.96
C ALA A 135 29.61 16.59 5.71
N GLY A 136 30.10 16.31 4.50
CA GLY A 136 31.49 16.61 4.14
C GLY A 136 31.86 16.25 2.70
N GLY A 137 32.59 17.16 2.04
CA GLY A 137 33.35 16.84 0.82
C GLY A 137 32.64 17.07 -0.52
N VAL A 138 32.47 18.34 -0.91
CA VAL A 138 32.56 18.71 -2.34
C VAL A 138 34.05 18.83 -2.70
N ALA A 139 34.37 18.54 -3.97
CA ALA A 139 35.72 18.47 -4.56
C ALA A 139 36.56 17.26 -4.12
N GLY A 140 37.12 16.55 -5.11
CA GLY A 140 38.19 15.59 -4.90
C GLY A 140 39.44 16.04 -5.65
N HIS A 141 40.62 15.79 -5.08
CA HIS A 141 41.86 15.55 -5.85
C HIS A 141 42.95 14.92 -4.96
N THR A 142 43.36 13.69 -5.30
CA THR A 142 44.71 13.11 -5.15
C THR A 142 45.49 13.20 -3.83
N ASN A 143 45.64 12.04 -3.17
CA ASN A 143 46.89 11.46 -2.64
C ASN A 143 47.99 12.37 -2.03
N LYS A 144 48.22 12.22 -0.71
CA LYS A 144 49.48 11.63 -0.18
C LYS A 144 49.40 11.25 1.30
N MET A 145 50.40 10.49 1.76
CA MET A 145 50.51 9.90 3.10
C MET A 145 51.06 10.89 4.14
N THR A 146 50.64 10.77 5.40
CA THR A 146 51.55 10.52 6.54
C THR A 146 50.78 10.02 7.77
N LYS A 147 51.38 9.11 8.55
CA LYS A 147 50.99 8.84 9.94
C LYS A 147 51.72 9.82 10.87
N MET A 148 51.04 10.33 11.91
CA MET A 148 51.69 10.81 13.13
C MET A 148 50.90 10.36 14.38
N SER A 149 51.54 10.52 15.55
CA SER A 149 51.23 9.80 16.80
C SER A 149 49.89 10.19 17.46
N PRO A 150 49.24 9.27 18.19
CA PRO A 150 48.13 9.60 19.08
C PRO A 150 48.65 10.07 20.45
N ASP A 151 48.62 11.38 20.73
CA ASP A 151 48.48 11.87 22.11
C ASP A 151 47.89 13.29 22.16
N ALA A 152 46.64 13.40 22.65
CA ALA A 152 45.93 14.64 22.99
C ALA A 152 44.61 14.26 23.69
N THR A 153 44.64 14.06 25.01
CA THR A 153 43.47 13.60 25.77
C THR A 153 42.42 14.71 26.02
N LYS A 154 41.17 14.26 26.29
CA LYS A 154 40.01 15.02 26.83
C LYS A 154 39.18 15.86 25.84
N SER A 155 38.11 15.24 25.35
CA SER A 155 36.80 15.91 25.24
C SER A 155 35.88 15.36 26.33
N ASN A 156 34.90 16.15 26.80
CA ASN A 156 34.00 15.76 27.88
C ASN A 156 32.82 14.91 27.39
N THR A 157 32.44 13.90 28.16
CA THR A 157 31.31 12.99 27.86
C THR A 157 29.95 13.57 28.28
N THR A 158 29.72 14.85 27.95
CA THR A 158 28.50 15.61 28.24
C THR A 158 27.47 15.56 27.11
N ASP A 159 27.94 15.61 25.87
CA ASP A 159 27.12 16.08 24.74
C ASP A 159 26.13 15.00 24.26
N ASP A 160 26.55 13.73 24.25
CA ASP A 160 25.70 12.58 23.95
C ASP A 160 24.46 12.51 24.87
N LYS A 161 24.57 12.98 26.12
CA LYS A 161 23.44 12.94 27.07
C LYS A 161 22.36 13.94 26.71
N ALA A 162 22.74 15.14 26.27
CA ALA A 162 21.78 16.17 25.86
C ALA A 162 20.97 15.71 24.63
N LEU A 163 21.65 15.16 23.62
CA LEU A 163 20.98 14.70 22.39
C LEU A 163 20.07 13.49 22.62
N ASN A 164 20.52 12.51 23.41
CA ASN A 164 19.69 11.35 23.78
C ASN A 164 18.52 11.73 24.69
N TYR A 165 18.69 12.71 25.60
CA TYR A 165 17.60 13.21 26.44
C TYR A 165 16.55 13.96 25.61
N ALA A 166 16.98 14.81 24.66
CA ALA A 166 16.07 15.47 23.72
C ALA A 166 15.29 14.46 22.87
N ALA A 167 15.93 13.38 22.40
CA ALA A 167 15.24 12.29 21.69
C ALA A 167 14.24 11.53 22.59
N GLN A 168 14.61 11.22 23.83
CA GLN A 168 13.70 10.61 24.82
C GLN A 168 12.50 11.51 25.16
N GLN A 169 12.69 12.82 25.24
CA GLN A 169 11.61 13.76 25.54
C GLN A 169 10.75 14.09 24.31
N ALA A 170 11.28 14.07 23.09
CA ALA A 170 10.48 14.08 21.87
C ALA A 170 9.60 12.82 21.77
N ALA A 171 10.12 11.65 22.18
CA ALA A 171 9.35 10.41 22.26
C ALA A 171 8.30 10.41 23.41
N SER A 172 8.62 10.99 24.57
CA SER A 172 7.68 11.09 25.69
C SER A 172 6.53 12.05 25.36
N LEU A 173 6.83 13.23 24.80
CA LEU A 173 5.84 14.18 24.29
C LEU A 173 5.02 13.57 23.15
N GLY A 174 5.65 12.86 22.21
CA GLY A 174 4.98 12.13 21.13
C GLY A 174 3.98 11.10 21.64
N SER A 175 4.34 10.28 22.64
CA SER A 175 3.42 9.30 23.22
C SER A 175 2.27 9.93 24.03
N GLN A 176 2.48 11.10 24.63
CA GLN A 176 1.41 11.87 25.28
C GLN A 176 0.46 12.50 24.26
N LEU A 177 0.98 13.09 23.17
CA LEU A 177 0.19 13.69 22.10
C LEU A 177 -0.60 12.66 21.30
N GLN A 178 -0.04 11.47 21.04
CA GLN A 178 -0.75 10.34 20.43
C GLN A 178 -1.97 9.87 21.25
N SER A 179 -2.06 10.22 22.54
CA SER A 179 -3.15 9.78 23.41
C SER A 179 -4.40 10.67 23.40
N ARG A 180 -4.38 11.86 22.77
CA ARG A 180 -5.47 12.87 22.89
C ARG A 180 -5.71 13.69 21.62
N SER A 181 -6.99 14.00 21.35
CA SER A 181 -7.40 14.89 20.26
C SER A 181 -7.09 16.35 20.59
N LEU A 182 -6.35 17.04 19.72
CA LEU A 182 -6.06 18.47 19.79
C LEU A 182 -7.26 19.31 19.31
N ASN A 183 -8.33 19.32 20.10
CA ASN A 183 -9.43 20.27 19.92
C ASN A 183 -8.99 21.68 20.37
N GLY A 184 -9.53 22.74 19.76
CA GLY A 184 -9.08 24.13 19.98
C GLY A 184 -9.07 24.60 21.45
N ASP A 185 -9.98 24.10 22.28
CA ASP A 185 -10.00 24.40 23.72
C ASP A 185 -8.74 23.90 24.45
N TYR A 186 -8.14 22.78 24.02
CA TYR A 186 -6.96 22.21 24.68
C TYR A 186 -5.69 23.02 24.43
N ALA A 187 -5.54 23.67 23.26
CA ALA A 187 -4.42 24.57 23.00
C ALA A 187 -4.44 25.78 23.96
N LYS A 188 -5.63 26.33 24.20
CA LYS A 188 -5.89 27.39 25.17
C LYS A 188 -5.64 26.93 26.61
N ASP A 189 -6.21 25.80 27.02
CA ASP A 189 -6.04 25.27 28.38
C ASP A 189 -4.60 24.81 28.66
N THR A 190 -3.83 24.38 27.64
CA THR A 190 -2.41 24.04 27.80
C THR A 190 -1.55 25.29 27.98
N ALA A 191 -1.80 26.36 27.20
CA ALA A 191 -1.11 27.64 27.38
C ALA A 191 -1.38 28.25 28.76
N LEU A 192 -2.62 28.16 29.26
CA LEU A 192 -2.98 28.59 30.62
C LEU A 192 -2.48 27.63 31.72
N GLY A 193 -2.38 26.34 31.43
CA GLY A 193 -1.85 25.31 32.33
C GLY A 193 -0.36 25.45 32.59
N MET A 194 0.43 25.71 31.54
CA MET A 194 1.87 26.00 31.64
C MET A 194 2.15 27.25 32.49
N ALA A 195 1.23 28.22 32.51
CA ALA A 195 1.34 29.42 33.35
C ALA A 195 0.90 29.21 34.82
N SER A 196 0.29 28.07 35.18
CA SER A 196 -0.42 27.93 36.46
C SER A 196 0.02 26.79 37.38
N SER A 197 0.55 25.66 36.91
CA SER A 197 1.04 24.61 37.84
C SER A 197 2.11 23.62 37.34
N GLN A 198 3.17 23.51 38.13
CA GLN A 198 3.84 22.27 38.54
C GLN A 198 4.31 21.30 37.44
N ALA A 199 5.12 21.83 36.50
CA ALA A 199 6.05 21.01 35.71
C ALA A 199 7.00 20.19 36.62
N SER A 200 7.53 19.08 36.09
CA SER A 200 8.48 18.24 36.83
C SER A 200 9.81 18.96 37.10
N SER A 201 10.50 18.59 38.18
CA SER A 201 11.72 19.28 38.64
C SER A 201 12.88 19.26 37.62
N GLN A 202 12.91 18.28 36.71
CA GLN A 202 13.87 18.28 35.60
C GLN A 202 13.44 19.19 34.44
N LEU A 203 12.14 19.29 34.16
CA LEU A 203 11.64 20.20 33.11
C LEU A 203 11.90 21.66 33.50
N GLN A 204 11.76 22.00 34.78
CA GLN A 204 12.08 23.32 35.33
C GLN A 204 13.56 23.68 35.16
N ALA A 205 14.49 22.74 35.34
CA ALA A 205 15.93 22.98 35.17
C ALA A 205 16.36 23.15 33.71
N TRP A 206 15.61 22.59 32.76
CA TRP A 206 15.90 22.66 31.32
C TRP A 206 15.22 23.85 30.63
N LEU A 207 13.99 24.21 31.02
CA LEU A 207 13.28 25.40 30.54
C LEU A 207 13.82 26.73 31.11
N GLN A 208 14.85 26.71 31.95
CA GLN A 208 15.07 27.78 32.93
C GLN A 208 15.66 29.08 32.38
N HIS A 209 16.23 29.09 31.17
CA HIS A 209 16.97 30.27 30.67
C HIS A 209 16.82 30.66 29.19
N TYR A 210 16.68 29.75 28.21
CA TYR A 210 16.74 30.12 26.78
C TYR A 210 15.81 29.32 25.86
N GLY A 211 15.37 29.95 24.77
CA GLY A 211 14.49 29.37 23.74
C GLY A 211 13.12 30.05 23.64
N THR A 212 12.23 29.46 22.83
CA THR A 212 10.90 30.01 22.51
C THR A 212 9.85 28.91 22.42
N ALA A 213 8.65 29.17 22.94
CA ALA A 213 7.43 28.43 22.63
C ALA A 213 6.46 29.32 21.82
N GLU A 214 5.81 28.78 20.79
CA GLU A 214 4.81 29.50 20.00
C GLU A 214 3.55 28.65 19.81
N VAL A 215 2.39 29.21 20.16
CA VAL A 215 1.07 28.67 19.78
C VAL A 215 0.56 29.50 18.61
N ASN A 216 0.22 28.84 17.50
CA ASN A 216 -0.39 29.49 16.33
C ASN A 216 -1.81 28.95 16.12
N LEU A 217 -2.78 29.86 16.03
CA LEU A 217 -4.16 29.59 15.65
C LEU A 217 -4.42 30.20 14.26
N GLN A 218 -5.01 29.44 13.35
CA GLN A 218 -5.24 29.90 11.97
C GLN A 218 -6.64 29.56 11.45
N SER A 219 -7.10 30.38 10.50
CA SER A 219 -8.50 30.44 10.05
C SER A 219 -8.61 30.88 8.60
N GLY A 220 -9.38 30.15 7.79
CA GLY A 220 -9.92 30.66 6.53
C GLY A 220 -11.25 31.39 6.76
N ASN A 221 -12.09 30.88 7.67
CA ASN A 221 -13.27 31.58 8.20
C ASN A 221 -13.61 31.20 9.66
N ASN A 222 -13.34 29.96 10.08
CA ASN A 222 -13.39 29.51 11.48
C ASN A 222 -11.97 29.13 11.95
N PHE A 223 -11.75 28.80 13.22
CA PHE A 223 -10.45 28.28 13.67
C PHE A 223 -10.20 26.86 13.14
N ASP A 224 -9.80 26.79 11.86
CA ASP A 224 -9.67 25.59 11.04
C ASP A 224 -8.38 24.78 11.37
N GLY A 225 -7.45 25.37 12.14
CA GLY A 225 -6.26 24.66 12.61
C GLY A 225 -5.52 25.33 13.77
N SER A 226 -4.76 24.53 14.52
CA SER A 226 -3.87 25.00 15.60
C SER A 226 -2.53 24.25 15.62
N SER A 227 -1.47 24.92 16.07
CA SER A 227 -0.17 24.29 16.37
C SER A 227 0.48 24.82 17.64
N LEU A 228 1.36 24.00 18.19
CA LEU A 228 2.29 24.33 19.28
C LEU A 228 3.69 23.88 18.84
N ASP A 229 4.64 24.81 18.85
CA ASP A 229 6.01 24.63 18.37
C ASP A 229 7.01 25.19 19.41
N PHE A 230 8.12 24.49 19.64
CA PHE A 230 9.18 24.88 20.57
C PHE A 230 10.55 24.90 19.88
N LEU A 231 11.31 25.99 20.02
CA LEU A 231 12.74 26.05 19.68
C LEU A 231 13.59 26.07 20.96
N LEU A 232 14.58 25.19 20.99
CA LEU A 232 15.21 24.69 22.20
C LEU A 232 16.74 24.66 22.00
N PRO A 233 17.48 25.67 22.47
CA PRO A 233 18.94 25.70 22.43
C PRO A 233 19.55 24.50 23.17
N PHE A 234 20.58 23.89 22.58
CA PHE A 234 21.44 22.90 23.25
C PHE A 234 22.93 23.27 23.23
N TYR A 235 23.32 24.24 22.40
CA TYR A 235 24.57 24.98 22.52
C TYR A 235 24.28 26.43 22.16
N ASP A 236 24.75 27.38 22.98
CA ASP A 236 24.40 28.79 22.82
C ASP A 236 25.61 29.69 23.11
N SER A 237 25.85 30.66 22.23
CA SER A 237 26.98 31.60 22.29
C SER A 237 26.70 32.82 21.41
N GLU A 238 27.44 33.92 21.59
CA GLU A 238 27.25 35.15 20.80
C GLU A 238 27.34 34.89 19.28
N ASN A 239 28.32 34.08 18.86
CA ASN A 239 28.63 33.80 17.45
C ASN A 239 27.90 32.57 16.87
N MET A 240 27.39 31.66 17.71
CA MET A 240 26.72 30.43 17.24
C MET A 240 25.64 29.92 18.21
N LEU A 241 24.47 29.58 17.67
CA LEU A 241 23.39 28.85 18.33
C LEU A 241 23.18 27.51 17.61
N ALA A 242 23.13 26.40 18.35
CA ALA A 242 22.64 25.12 17.86
C ALA A 242 21.41 24.69 18.67
N PHE A 243 20.34 24.32 17.96
CA PHE A 243 19.01 24.17 18.53
C PHE A 243 18.29 22.94 17.99
N GLY A 244 17.44 22.35 18.83
CA GLY A 244 16.36 21.48 18.39
C GLY A 244 15.07 22.29 18.20
N GLN A 245 14.23 21.88 17.26
CA GLN A 245 12.85 22.36 17.16
C GLN A 245 11.90 21.16 17.14
N VAL A 246 10.90 21.17 18.02
CA VAL A 246 9.86 20.14 18.09
C VAL A 246 8.49 20.81 18.10
N GLY A 247 7.54 20.28 17.33
CA GLY A 247 6.21 20.86 17.22
C GLY A 247 5.16 19.84 16.83
N ALA A 248 3.91 20.19 17.10
CA ALA A 248 2.74 19.37 16.81
C ALA A 248 1.56 20.25 16.41
N ARG A 249 0.73 19.76 15.48
CA ARG A 249 -0.37 20.53 14.89
C ARG A 249 -1.55 19.66 14.50
N TYR A 250 -2.73 20.23 14.59
CA TYR A 250 -3.97 19.68 14.05
C TYR A 250 -4.58 20.70 13.10
N ILE A 251 -4.48 20.42 11.80
CA ILE A 251 -4.87 21.28 10.68
C ILE A 251 -5.45 20.37 9.58
N ASP A 252 -6.49 20.81 8.86
CA ASP A 252 -7.15 20.04 7.80
C ASP A 252 -7.57 18.62 8.21
N SER A 253 -7.98 18.48 9.48
CA SER A 253 -8.31 17.21 10.17
C SER A 253 -7.17 16.19 10.27
N ARG A 254 -5.91 16.60 10.13
CA ARG A 254 -4.72 15.74 10.25
C ARG A 254 -3.86 16.13 11.44
N PHE A 255 -3.40 15.13 12.20
CA PHE A 255 -2.41 15.31 13.27
C PHE A 255 -0.99 15.12 12.70
N THR A 256 -0.23 16.21 12.63
CA THR A 256 1.17 16.21 12.17
C THR A 256 2.11 16.59 13.32
N ALA A 257 3.23 15.89 13.44
CA ALA A 257 4.35 16.31 14.27
C ALA A 257 5.59 16.62 13.41
N ASN A 258 6.42 17.53 13.93
CA ASN A 258 7.64 18.01 13.29
C ASN A 258 8.78 17.89 14.30
N LEU A 259 9.89 17.26 13.91
CA LEU A 259 11.11 17.20 14.70
C LEU A 259 12.30 17.59 13.82
N GLY A 260 13.07 18.58 14.25
CA GLY A 260 14.24 19.04 13.52
C GLY A 260 15.35 19.58 14.40
N ALA A 261 16.48 19.86 13.78
CA ALA A 261 17.62 20.51 14.40
C ALA A 261 18.29 21.46 13.40
N GLY A 262 18.98 22.48 13.92
CA GLY A 262 19.68 23.45 13.09
C GLY A 262 20.80 24.17 13.82
N GLN A 263 21.55 24.96 13.04
CA GLN A 263 22.60 25.85 13.52
C GLN A 263 22.43 27.23 12.90
N ARG A 264 22.75 28.27 13.67
CA ARG A 264 22.72 29.68 13.29
C ARG A 264 24.05 30.32 13.66
N PHE A 265 24.71 30.95 12.70
CA PHE A 265 26.01 31.61 12.83
C PHE A 265 25.82 33.11 12.71
N PHE A 266 26.31 33.84 13.71
CA PHE A 266 26.03 35.26 13.90
C PHE A 266 27.26 36.10 13.52
N LEU A 267 27.03 37.10 12.69
CA LEU A 267 27.98 38.17 12.35
C LEU A 267 27.33 39.52 12.76
N PRO A 268 28.12 40.60 12.93
CA PRO A 268 27.59 41.87 13.47
C PRO A 268 26.39 42.49 12.75
N GLU A 269 26.16 42.15 11.48
CA GLU A 269 25.06 42.66 10.67
C GLU A 269 24.07 41.58 10.15
N ASN A 270 24.45 40.30 10.20
CA ASN A 270 23.69 39.23 9.56
C ASN A 270 23.89 37.86 10.23
N MET A 271 22.90 36.99 10.08
CA MET A 271 22.91 35.61 10.58
C MET A 271 22.73 34.66 9.39
N LEU A 272 23.57 33.64 9.31
CA LEU A 272 23.46 32.53 8.36
C LEU A 272 23.08 31.25 9.12
N GLY A 273 22.04 30.55 8.67
CA GLY A 273 21.56 29.33 9.34
C GLY A 273 21.23 28.20 8.38
N TYR A 274 21.24 26.98 8.91
CA TYR A 274 20.73 25.79 8.23
C TYR A 274 20.00 24.87 9.20
N ASN A 275 19.05 24.09 8.70
CA ASN A 275 18.24 23.17 9.50
C ASN A 275 17.77 21.96 8.70
N VAL A 276 17.44 20.88 9.41
CA VAL A 276 16.90 19.64 8.86
C VAL A 276 15.72 19.19 9.73
N PHE A 277 14.64 18.75 9.11
CA PHE A 277 13.40 18.31 9.77
C PHE A 277 12.92 16.95 9.23
N ILE A 278 12.36 16.14 10.12
CA ILE A 278 11.43 15.07 9.77
C ILE A 278 10.02 15.54 10.14
N ASP A 279 9.12 15.48 9.17
CA ASP A 279 7.69 15.70 9.37
C ASP A 279 6.96 14.35 9.26
N GLN A 280 6.06 14.07 10.20
CA GLN A 280 5.20 12.90 10.19
C GLN A 280 3.74 13.32 10.40
N ASP A 281 2.90 13.09 9.40
CA ASP A 281 1.45 13.06 9.54
C ASP A 281 1.04 11.66 10.03
N PHE A 282 0.54 11.58 11.25
CA PHE A 282 0.08 10.33 11.87
C PHE A 282 -1.37 9.97 11.49
N SER A 283 -2.13 10.89 10.89
CA SER A 283 -3.48 10.60 10.39
C SER A 283 -3.43 9.88 9.05
N GLY A 284 -2.53 10.31 8.14
CA GLY A 284 -2.32 9.67 6.84
C GLY A 284 -1.14 8.70 6.74
N ASP A 285 -0.28 8.61 7.76
CA ASP A 285 1.02 7.90 7.71
C ASP A 285 1.99 8.44 6.63
N ASN A 286 1.99 9.76 6.45
CA ASN A 286 2.86 10.44 5.49
C ASN A 286 4.15 10.93 6.17
N THR A 287 5.32 10.50 5.67
CA THR A 287 6.64 10.91 6.18
C THR A 287 7.39 11.77 5.17
N ARG A 288 7.98 12.89 5.62
CA ARG A 288 8.70 13.86 4.76
C ARG A 288 9.99 14.36 5.41
N LEU A 289 11.04 14.50 4.60
CA LEU A 289 12.28 15.20 4.94
C LEU A 289 12.18 16.67 4.50
N GLY A 290 12.51 17.59 5.41
CA GLY A 290 12.71 19.01 5.13
C GLY A 290 14.17 19.41 5.30
N ILE A 291 14.68 20.27 4.44
CA ILE A 291 16.01 20.90 4.57
C ILE A 291 15.83 22.40 4.34
N GLY A 292 16.27 23.23 5.29
CA GLY A 292 16.11 24.69 5.24
C GLY A 292 17.44 25.44 5.36
N GLY A 293 17.49 26.60 4.71
CA GLY A 293 18.55 27.61 4.86
C GLY A 293 17.96 28.95 5.29
N GLU A 294 18.70 29.73 6.07
CA GLU A 294 18.29 31.00 6.66
C GLU A 294 19.34 32.09 6.41
N TYR A 295 18.91 33.29 6.01
CA TYR A 295 19.73 34.51 5.98
C TYR A 295 18.92 35.68 6.55
N TRP A 296 19.26 36.10 7.77
CA TRP A 296 18.53 37.12 8.53
C TRP A 296 19.43 38.33 8.84
N ARG A 297 18.82 39.49 9.06
CA ARG A 297 19.42 40.77 9.49
C ARG A 297 18.47 41.45 10.48
N ASP A 298 18.85 42.59 11.04
CA ASP A 298 17.90 43.47 11.74
C ASP A 298 16.68 43.77 10.85
N TYR A 299 15.49 43.61 11.44
CA TYR A 299 14.17 43.79 10.83
C TYR A 299 13.88 42.97 9.56
N PHE A 300 14.73 42.02 9.16
CA PHE A 300 14.56 41.24 7.93
C PHE A 300 14.98 39.78 8.07
N LYS A 301 14.09 38.87 7.66
CA LYS A 301 14.32 37.42 7.64
C LYS A 301 14.04 36.87 6.26
N SER A 302 15.02 36.15 5.70
CA SER A 302 14.82 35.32 4.51
C SER A 302 15.15 33.86 4.80
N SER A 303 14.37 32.95 4.20
CA SER A 303 14.55 31.51 4.33
C SER A 303 14.19 30.80 3.02
N VAL A 304 14.83 29.66 2.75
CA VAL A 304 14.54 28.77 1.63
C VAL A 304 14.44 27.33 2.15
N ASN A 305 13.42 26.60 1.74
CA ASN A 305 13.11 25.26 2.25
C ASN A 305 12.86 24.27 1.11
N GLY A 306 13.53 23.13 1.12
CA GLY A 306 13.25 21.98 0.25
C GLY A 306 12.47 20.89 0.98
N TYR A 307 11.50 20.28 0.28
CA TYR A 307 10.60 19.26 0.80
C TYR A 307 10.67 17.98 -0.04
N PHE A 308 11.00 16.87 0.60
CA PHE A 308 11.29 15.59 -0.05
C PHE A 308 10.49 14.47 0.63
N ARG A 309 9.66 13.74 -0.14
CA ARG A 309 8.91 12.59 0.39
C ARG A 309 9.83 11.47 0.91
N MET A 310 9.40 10.80 1.97
CA MET A 310 10.01 9.55 2.45
C MET A 310 9.03 8.37 2.38
N SER A 311 7.72 8.59 2.59
CA SER A 311 6.70 7.56 2.33
C SER A 311 6.34 7.42 0.84
N GLY A 312 5.83 6.23 0.49
CA GLY A 312 5.35 5.89 -0.86
C GLY A 312 3.86 6.14 -1.05
N TRP A 313 3.28 5.64 -2.15
CA TRP A 313 1.81 5.62 -2.33
C TRP A 313 1.15 4.62 -1.37
N HIS A 314 0.14 5.07 -0.62
CA HIS A 314 -0.76 4.24 0.20
C HIS A 314 -2.20 4.75 0.08
N GLU A 315 -3.20 4.01 0.57
CA GLU A 315 -4.60 4.46 0.53
C GLU A 315 -4.77 5.78 1.30
N SER A 316 -5.61 6.67 0.78
CA SER A 316 -5.78 8.03 1.32
C SER A 316 -6.66 8.07 2.57
N TYR A 317 -6.24 8.88 3.55
CA TYR A 317 -6.98 9.10 4.80
C TYR A 317 -8.26 9.91 4.59
N ASN A 318 -8.20 11.01 3.83
CA ASN A 318 -9.33 11.92 3.64
C ASN A 318 -10.03 11.78 2.27
N LYS A 319 -9.41 11.16 1.25
CA LYS A 319 -9.95 11.09 -0.10
C LYS A 319 -10.20 9.65 -0.57
N LYS A 320 -11.36 9.11 -0.19
CA LYS A 320 -11.86 7.78 -0.58
C LYS A 320 -11.59 7.48 -2.06
N ASP A 321 -11.05 6.28 -2.34
CA ASP A 321 -10.72 5.77 -3.67
C ASP A 321 -9.57 6.51 -4.40
N TYR A 322 -8.71 7.17 -3.64
CA TYR A 322 -7.39 7.63 -4.06
C TYR A 322 -6.32 7.01 -3.16
N ASP A 323 -5.12 6.86 -3.73
CA ASP A 323 -3.90 6.79 -2.94
C ASP A 323 -3.37 8.22 -2.72
N GLU A 324 -2.67 8.45 -1.61
CA GLU A 324 -1.95 9.69 -1.31
C GLU A 324 -0.45 9.41 -1.03
N ARG A 325 0.37 10.47 -1.05
CA ARG A 325 1.74 10.54 -0.51
C ARG A 325 2.19 12.01 -0.37
N PRO A 326 3.31 12.33 0.30
CA PRO A 326 3.89 13.68 0.26
C PRO A 326 4.29 14.10 -1.15
N ALA A 327 3.89 15.32 -1.55
CA ALA A 327 4.41 15.97 -2.75
C ALA A 327 5.82 16.52 -2.49
N ASN A 328 6.74 16.36 -3.44
CA ASN A 328 8.01 17.08 -3.41
C ASN A 328 7.78 18.55 -3.78
N GLY A 329 8.58 19.47 -3.22
CA GLY A 329 8.48 20.89 -3.54
C GLY A 329 9.53 21.73 -2.83
N PHE A 330 9.39 23.04 -2.93
CA PHE A 330 10.17 24.01 -2.17
C PHE A 330 9.37 25.28 -1.88
N ASP A 331 9.84 26.08 -0.91
CA ASP A 331 9.39 27.46 -0.73
C ASP A 331 10.56 28.42 -0.47
N ILE A 332 10.30 29.70 -0.74
CA ILE A 332 11.17 30.84 -0.43
C ILE A 332 10.30 31.84 0.34
N ARG A 333 10.80 32.31 1.49
CA ARG A 333 10.07 33.16 2.44
C ARG A 333 10.87 34.41 2.77
N PHE A 334 10.16 35.52 2.89
CA PHE A 334 10.67 36.80 3.36
C PHE A 334 9.69 37.38 4.39
N ASN A 335 10.20 37.79 5.55
CA ASN A 335 9.46 38.58 6.54
C ASN A 335 10.27 39.84 6.87
N GLY A 336 9.68 41.01 6.67
CA GLY A 336 10.30 42.30 6.93
C GLY A 336 9.45 43.15 7.88
N TYR A 337 10.08 43.91 8.76
CA TYR A 337 9.44 44.79 9.73
C TYR A 337 9.90 46.23 9.48
N LEU A 338 9.03 47.22 9.72
CA LEU A 338 9.42 48.63 9.54
C LEU A 338 10.34 49.07 10.69
N PRO A 339 11.60 49.51 10.45
CA PRO A 339 12.48 49.93 11.54
C PRO A 339 11.97 51.14 12.32
N SER A 340 11.14 51.99 11.69
CA SER A 340 10.47 53.12 12.34
C SER A 340 9.19 52.74 13.10
N TYR A 341 8.66 51.53 12.90
CA TYR A 341 7.50 51.01 13.61
C TYR A 341 7.48 49.46 13.56
N PRO A 342 8.37 48.78 14.33
CA PRO A 342 8.66 47.34 14.19
C PRO A 342 7.51 46.42 14.59
N ALA A 343 6.46 46.99 15.19
CA ALA A 343 5.18 46.33 15.39
C ALA A 343 4.47 45.97 14.08
N LEU A 344 4.72 46.68 12.97
CA LEU A 344 4.13 46.37 11.65
C LEU A 344 5.12 45.59 10.78
N GLY A 345 4.73 44.39 10.38
CA GLY A 345 5.47 43.49 9.51
C GLY A 345 4.73 43.17 8.20
N ALA A 346 5.51 42.81 7.18
CA ALA A 346 5.06 42.33 5.89
C ALA A 346 5.71 40.98 5.58
N LYS A 347 4.97 40.11 4.90
CA LYS A 347 5.37 38.75 4.50
C LYS A 347 5.25 38.62 2.98
N LEU A 348 6.27 38.03 2.37
CA LEU A 348 6.24 37.58 0.97
C LEU A 348 6.72 36.12 0.93
N MET A 349 5.98 35.25 0.26
CA MET A 349 6.35 33.85 0.06
C MET A 349 6.07 33.44 -1.38
N TYR A 350 6.90 32.54 -1.91
CA TYR A 350 6.60 31.74 -3.10
C TYR A 350 6.83 30.27 -2.78
N GLU A 351 5.89 29.40 -3.15
CA GLU A 351 5.97 27.95 -2.96
C GLU A 351 5.60 27.21 -4.25
N GLN A 352 6.26 26.08 -4.51
CA GLN A 352 6.08 25.27 -5.72
C GLN A 352 6.21 23.79 -5.38
N TYR A 353 5.23 22.99 -5.82
CA TYR A 353 5.20 21.54 -5.60
C TYR A 353 5.05 20.79 -6.93
N TYR A 354 5.38 19.49 -6.92
CA TYR A 354 5.46 18.64 -8.09
C TYR A 354 4.64 17.36 -7.93
N GLY A 355 3.98 16.94 -9.02
CA GLY A 355 3.06 15.81 -9.07
C GLY A 355 1.85 16.08 -9.98
N ASP A 356 1.11 15.04 -10.35
CA ASP A 356 0.00 15.16 -11.31
C ASP A 356 -1.27 15.74 -10.69
N ASN A 357 -1.54 15.44 -9.41
CA ASN A 357 -2.74 15.87 -8.69
C ASN A 357 -2.38 16.28 -7.24
N VAL A 358 -1.70 17.40 -7.09
CA VAL A 358 -1.24 17.97 -5.81
C VAL A 358 -2.35 18.83 -5.16
N ALA A 359 -2.48 18.76 -3.83
CA ALA A 359 -3.41 19.55 -3.02
C ALA A 359 -2.71 20.74 -2.33
N LEU A 360 -2.41 21.82 -3.08
CA LEU A 360 -1.73 23.00 -2.53
C LEU A 360 -2.67 23.96 -1.78
N PHE A 361 -3.91 24.07 -2.23
CA PHE A 361 -4.95 24.94 -1.66
C PHE A 361 -6.00 24.15 -0.87
N ASN A 362 -6.42 22.99 -1.37
CA ASN A 362 -7.37 22.08 -0.74
C ASN A 362 -7.27 20.69 -1.41
N SER A 363 -7.82 19.66 -0.76
CA SER A 363 -7.86 18.29 -1.30
C SER A 363 -8.90 18.09 -2.41
N ASP A 364 -9.86 18.99 -2.58
CA ASP A 364 -10.96 18.82 -3.54
C ASP A 364 -10.50 19.15 -4.98
N LYS A 365 -9.93 20.34 -5.17
CA LYS A 365 -9.42 20.84 -6.46
C LYS A 365 -7.91 20.62 -6.59
N LEU A 366 -7.55 19.38 -6.90
CA LEU A 366 -6.18 18.95 -7.16
C LEU A 366 -5.61 19.55 -8.45
N GLN A 367 -4.29 19.75 -8.52
CA GLN A 367 -3.61 20.42 -9.63
C GLN A 367 -2.30 19.73 -10.04
N SER A 368 -1.93 19.84 -11.32
CA SER A 368 -0.62 19.39 -11.80
C SER A 368 0.44 20.45 -11.55
N ASN A 369 1.51 20.07 -10.85
CA ASN A 369 2.69 20.89 -10.53
C ASN A 369 2.38 22.35 -10.09
N PRO A 370 1.54 22.56 -9.07
CA PRO A 370 1.07 23.89 -8.70
C PRO A 370 2.13 24.72 -7.97
N GLY A 371 2.10 26.03 -8.23
CA GLY A 371 2.80 27.04 -7.46
C GLY A 371 1.86 28.13 -6.96
N ALA A 372 2.26 28.79 -5.87
CA ALA A 372 1.52 29.88 -5.26
C ALA A 372 2.45 30.98 -4.74
N ALA A 373 1.95 32.21 -4.71
CA ALA A 373 2.61 33.35 -4.09
C ALA A 373 1.69 33.95 -3.01
N THR A 374 2.26 34.26 -1.85
CA THR A 374 1.54 34.84 -0.72
C THR A 374 2.09 36.21 -0.38
N VAL A 375 1.20 37.18 -0.24
CA VAL A 375 1.49 38.52 0.31
C VAL A 375 0.70 38.67 1.60
N GLY A 376 1.38 38.97 2.70
CA GLY A 376 0.74 39.10 4.01
C GLY A 376 1.19 40.33 4.78
N VAL A 377 0.36 40.76 5.72
CA VAL A 377 0.65 41.82 6.69
C VAL A 377 0.38 41.32 8.09
N ASN A 378 1.22 41.70 9.05
CA ASN A 378 1.09 41.29 10.44
C ASN A 378 1.41 42.44 11.41
N TYR A 379 0.74 42.40 12.57
CA TYR A 379 0.85 43.40 13.62
C TYR A 379 1.18 42.73 14.96
N THR A 380 2.22 43.24 15.61
CA THR A 380 2.78 42.77 16.89
C THR A 380 2.69 43.90 17.90
N PRO A 381 1.54 44.11 18.60
CA PRO A 381 1.41 45.20 19.57
C PRO A 381 2.33 45.04 20.79
N ILE A 382 2.64 43.79 21.16
CA ILE A 382 3.49 43.37 22.28
C ILE A 382 4.24 42.09 21.86
N PRO A 383 5.44 41.78 22.38
CA PRO A 383 6.21 40.61 21.92
C PRO A 383 5.46 39.28 22.01
N LEU A 384 4.59 39.14 23.02
CA LEU A 384 3.75 37.97 23.27
C LEU A 384 2.74 37.66 22.15
N VAL A 385 2.25 38.65 21.41
CA VAL A 385 1.11 38.47 20.49
C VAL A 385 1.43 39.03 19.10
N THR A 386 1.27 38.20 18.07
CA THR A 386 1.28 38.62 16.66
C THR A 386 -0.07 38.24 16.02
N MET A 387 -0.64 39.13 15.21
CA MET A 387 -1.84 38.90 14.42
C MET A 387 -1.50 39.11 12.94
N GLY A 388 -1.93 38.22 12.04
CA GLY A 388 -1.57 38.27 10.62
C GLY A 388 -2.74 37.98 9.68
N ILE A 389 -2.73 38.64 8.52
CA ILE A 389 -3.59 38.34 7.39
C ILE A 389 -2.69 38.08 6.18
N ASP A 390 -2.73 36.85 5.67
CA ASP A 390 -2.01 36.42 4.47
C ASP A 390 -3.00 36.20 3.32
N TYR A 391 -2.72 36.75 2.13
CA TYR A 391 -3.46 36.46 0.90
C TYR A 391 -2.58 35.66 -0.06
N ARG A 392 -3.04 34.47 -0.45
CA ARG A 392 -2.31 33.55 -1.35
C ARG A 392 -3.04 33.43 -2.69
N HIS A 393 -2.29 33.53 -3.77
CA HIS A 393 -2.76 33.38 -5.15
C HIS A 393 -1.90 32.35 -5.89
N GLY A 394 -2.49 31.50 -6.73
CA GLY A 394 -1.72 30.44 -7.40
C GLY A 394 -2.33 29.84 -8.66
N THR A 395 -1.71 28.75 -9.11
CA THR A 395 -2.06 28.00 -10.31
C THR A 395 -3.56 27.69 -10.37
N GLY A 396 -4.14 27.68 -11.58
CA GLY A 396 -5.57 27.44 -11.80
C GLY A 396 -6.50 28.57 -11.33
N ASN A 397 -5.94 29.76 -11.05
CA ASN A 397 -6.62 30.91 -10.44
C ASN A 397 -7.22 30.57 -9.07
N GLU A 398 -6.51 29.77 -8.27
CA GLU A 398 -6.83 29.58 -6.85
C GLU A 398 -6.42 30.79 -6.03
N ASN A 399 -7.22 31.07 -5.01
CA ASN A 399 -7.04 32.20 -4.10
C ASN A 399 -7.50 31.78 -2.70
N ASP A 400 -6.70 32.04 -1.68
CA ASP A 400 -7.12 31.94 -0.28
C ASP A 400 -6.72 33.18 0.54
N LEU A 401 -7.32 33.29 1.71
CA LEU A 401 -7.09 34.35 2.68
C LEU A 401 -7.01 33.69 4.06
N LEU A 402 -5.85 33.76 4.71
CA LEU A 402 -5.58 33.13 5.99
C LEU A 402 -5.44 34.20 7.08
N TYR A 403 -6.35 34.17 8.05
CA TYR A 403 -6.23 34.89 9.30
C TYR A 403 -5.44 34.05 10.29
N SER A 404 -4.53 34.67 11.03
CA SER A 404 -3.69 33.96 12.00
C SER A 404 -3.40 34.78 13.24
N MET A 405 -3.23 34.11 14.38
CA MET A 405 -2.86 34.70 15.65
C MET A 405 -1.83 33.81 16.35
N GLN A 406 -0.66 34.37 16.63
CA GLN A 406 0.45 33.70 17.31
C GLN A 406 0.62 34.24 18.73
N PHE A 407 0.76 33.33 19.69
CA PHE A 407 1.19 33.61 21.06
C PHE A 407 2.62 33.09 21.24
N ARG A 408 3.59 33.99 21.44
CA ARG A 408 5.03 33.68 21.52
C ARG A 408 5.57 33.94 22.91
N TYR A 409 5.99 32.89 23.61
CA TYR A 409 6.61 32.98 24.92
C TYR A 409 8.13 32.77 24.80
N GLN A 410 8.91 33.76 25.22
CA GLN A 410 10.37 33.71 25.27
C GLN A 410 10.82 33.28 26.68
N PHE A 411 11.71 32.29 26.78
CA PHE A 411 12.16 31.77 28.09
C PHE A 411 13.17 32.69 28.80
N ASP A 412 13.88 33.55 28.05
CA ASP A 412 14.90 34.47 28.58
C ASP A 412 14.34 35.84 29.04
N LYS A 413 13.06 36.14 28.75
CA LYS A 413 12.44 37.45 29.01
C LYS A 413 11.47 37.43 30.19
N PRO A 414 11.62 38.32 31.19
CA PRO A 414 10.58 38.55 32.20
C PRO A 414 9.21 38.87 31.58
N TRP A 415 8.13 38.42 32.23
CA TRP A 415 6.76 38.56 31.73
C TRP A 415 6.39 40.00 31.31
N SER A 416 6.82 41.01 32.08
CA SER A 416 6.61 42.43 31.76
C SER A 416 7.15 42.81 30.38
N GLN A 417 8.37 42.38 30.05
CA GLN A 417 8.98 42.64 28.74
C GLN A 417 8.19 42.02 27.60
N GLN A 418 7.54 40.88 27.84
CA GLN A 418 6.73 40.18 26.83
C GLN A 418 5.36 40.86 26.59
N ILE A 419 4.89 41.70 27.51
CA ILE A 419 3.61 42.44 27.42
C ILE A 419 3.77 43.97 27.24
N GLU A 420 4.99 44.47 27.07
CA GLU A 420 5.27 45.90 26.89
C GLU A 420 5.65 46.21 25.42
N PRO A 421 4.97 47.16 24.73
CA PRO A 421 5.22 47.44 23.31
C PRO A 421 6.65 47.84 22.94
N GLN A 422 7.42 48.40 23.88
CA GLN A 422 8.79 48.88 23.63
C GLN A 422 9.76 47.75 23.24
N TYR A 423 9.57 46.54 23.76
CA TYR A 423 10.41 45.37 23.48
C TYR A 423 10.10 44.72 22.12
N VAL A 424 9.05 45.15 21.41
CA VAL A 424 8.80 44.71 20.04
C VAL A 424 9.94 45.12 19.10
N ASN A 425 10.63 46.23 19.39
CA ASN A 425 11.83 46.61 18.64
C ASN A 425 12.96 45.59 18.82
N GLU A 426 13.25 45.19 20.06
CA GLU A 426 14.26 44.17 20.37
C GLU A 426 13.93 42.84 19.71
N LEU A 427 12.68 42.39 19.75
CA LEU A 427 12.22 41.17 19.07
C LEU A 427 12.45 41.19 17.54
N ARG A 428 12.61 42.37 16.92
CA ARG A 428 12.91 42.49 15.48
C ARG A 428 14.38 42.73 15.16
N THR A 429 15.26 42.88 16.15
CA THR A 429 16.71 42.88 15.92
C THR A 429 17.21 41.46 15.67
N LEU A 430 18.43 41.37 15.13
CA LEU A 430 19.15 40.12 14.88
C LEU A 430 19.41 39.37 16.21
N SER A 431 19.77 40.10 17.27
CA SER A 431 20.03 39.52 18.59
C SER A 431 18.76 39.04 19.30
N GLY A 432 17.70 39.86 19.36
CA GLY A 432 16.45 39.48 20.02
C GLY A 432 15.67 38.40 19.26
N SER A 433 15.80 38.34 17.94
CA SER A 433 15.11 37.35 17.11
C SER A 433 15.86 36.03 16.92
N ARG A 434 16.97 35.80 17.65
CA ARG A 434 17.84 34.61 17.56
C ARG A 434 17.12 33.29 17.87
N TYR A 435 16.11 33.32 18.75
CA TYR A 435 15.34 32.16 19.19
C TYR A 435 14.01 31.94 18.44
N ASP A 436 13.70 32.75 17.41
CA ASP A 436 12.50 32.56 16.58
C ASP A 436 12.51 31.19 15.88
N LEU A 437 11.34 30.57 15.77
CA LEU A 437 11.15 29.31 15.04
C LEU A 437 11.64 29.40 13.58
N VAL A 438 12.06 28.26 13.02
CA VAL A 438 12.44 28.15 11.61
C VAL A 438 11.25 28.51 10.71
N GLN A 439 11.49 29.42 9.75
CA GLN A 439 10.45 29.86 8.81
C GLN A 439 10.29 28.84 7.67
N ARG A 440 9.36 27.90 7.83
CA ARG A 440 9.06 26.81 6.87
C ARG A 440 7.56 26.42 6.86
N ASN A 441 7.15 25.62 5.89
CA ASN A 441 5.85 24.95 5.87
C ASN A 441 5.93 23.64 6.68
N ASN A 442 5.47 23.69 7.93
CA ASN A 442 5.40 22.49 8.80
C ASN A 442 4.26 21.53 8.41
N ASN A 443 3.35 21.90 7.49
CA ASN A 443 2.32 21.00 6.96
C ASN A 443 2.87 20.17 5.79
N ILE A 444 2.44 18.91 5.69
CA ILE A 444 2.77 18.03 4.56
C ILE A 444 1.76 18.26 3.44
N ILE A 445 2.19 18.96 2.37
CA ILE A 445 1.42 19.03 1.12
C ILE A 445 1.44 17.65 0.44
N LEU A 446 0.26 17.17 0.03
CA LEU A 446 0.06 15.83 -0.51
C LEU A 446 -0.22 15.85 -2.02
N GLU A 447 0.24 14.81 -2.71
CA GLU A 447 -0.23 14.45 -4.04
C GLU A 447 -1.11 13.19 -3.98
N TYR A 448 -2.05 13.08 -4.91
CA TYR A 448 -3.05 12.01 -4.94
C TYR A 448 -3.05 11.29 -6.30
N LYS A 449 -3.45 10.01 -6.29
CA LYS A 449 -3.56 9.17 -7.48
C LYS A 449 -4.82 8.32 -7.37
N LYS A 450 -5.77 8.49 -8.30
CA LYS A 450 -7.03 7.75 -8.25
C LYS A 450 -6.81 6.25 -8.37
N GLN A 451 -7.46 5.46 -7.52
CA GLN A 451 -7.41 4.00 -7.58
C GLN A 451 -8.25 3.47 -8.76
N ASP A 452 -7.76 2.42 -9.41
CA ASP A 452 -8.54 1.62 -10.37
C ASP A 452 -9.53 0.72 -9.60
N ILE A 453 -10.63 1.32 -9.16
CA ILE A 453 -11.66 0.69 -8.30
C ILE A 453 -12.70 -0.11 -9.08
N LEU A 454 -12.90 0.19 -10.37
CA LEU A 454 -13.89 -0.45 -11.22
C LEU A 454 -13.44 -0.40 -12.68
N SER A 455 -13.02 -1.55 -13.22
CA SER A 455 -12.68 -1.71 -14.63
C SER A 455 -13.39 -2.90 -15.25
N LEU A 456 -13.79 -2.73 -16.52
CA LEU A 456 -14.47 -3.72 -17.33
C LEU A 456 -13.61 -4.03 -18.56
N ASN A 457 -13.43 -5.30 -18.86
CA ASN A 457 -12.72 -5.77 -20.04
C ASN A 457 -13.48 -6.94 -20.71
N ILE A 458 -13.48 -6.97 -22.03
CA ILE A 458 -14.04 -8.05 -22.86
C ILE A 458 -12.87 -8.63 -23.66
N PRO A 459 -12.35 -9.82 -23.33
CA PRO A 459 -11.09 -10.32 -23.87
C PRO A 459 -11.19 -10.96 -25.27
N HIS A 460 -12.32 -10.78 -25.96
CA HIS A 460 -12.69 -11.49 -27.19
C HIS A 460 -13.80 -10.74 -27.93
N ASP A 461 -13.81 -10.85 -29.26
CA ASP A 461 -15.01 -10.61 -30.07
C ASP A 461 -15.84 -11.90 -30.17
N ILE A 462 -17.13 -11.78 -30.51
CA ILE A 462 -18.03 -12.92 -30.70
C ILE A 462 -18.24 -13.17 -32.19
N ASN A 463 -18.01 -14.41 -32.62
CA ASN A 463 -18.41 -14.92 -33.93
C ASN A 463 -19.36 -16.11 -33.70
N GLY A 464 -20.51 -16.14 -34.37
CA GLY A 464 -21.48 -17.23 -34.22
C GLY A 464 -22.46 -17.31 -35.40
N THR A 465 -23.20 -18.41 -35.51
CA THR A 465 -24.21 -18.53 -36.56
C THR A 465 -25.47 -17.72 -36.25
N GLU A 466 -26.26 -17.43 -37.27
CA GLU A 466 -27.54 -16.75 -37.15
C GLU A 466 -28.50 -17.46 -36.18
N HIS A 467 -29.21 -16.66 -35.38
CA HIS A 467 -30.06 -17.12 -34.27
C HIS A 467 -29.34 -17.91 -33.16
N SER A 468 -28.02 -18.12 -33.23
CA SER A 468 -27.26 -18.74 -32.13
C SER A 468 -27.16 -17.79 -30.92
N THR A 469 -27.00 -18.39 -29.74
CA THR A 469 -26.77 -17.65 -28.49
C THR A 469 -25.33 -17.87 -28.04
N GLN A 470 -24.57 -16.78 -27.86
CA GLN A 470 -23.14 -16.79 -27.58
C GLN A 470 -22.88 -16.13 -26.22
N LYS A 471 -22.16 -16.81 -25.32
CA LYS A 471 -21.88 -16.28 -23.97
C LYS A 471 -20.76 -15.25 -24.00
N ILE A 472 -21.00 -14.08 -23.40
CA ILE A 472 -20.01 -13.01 -23.29
C ILE A 472 -19.14 -13.28 -22.06
N GLN A 473 -17.84 -13.49 -22.27
CA GLN A 473 -16.87 -13.48 -21.17
C GLN A 473 -16.58 -12.04 -20.75
N LEU A 474 -16.79 -11.73 -19.47
CA LEU A 474 -16.62 -10.40 -18.89
C LEU A 474 -15.60 -10.47 -17.76
N ILE A 475 -14.53 -9.69 -17.87
CA ILE A 475 -13.54 -9.53 -16.80
C ILE A 475 -13.88 -8.22 -16.08
N VAL A 476 -14.38 -8.32 -14.86
CA VAL A 476 -14.73 -7.16 -14.02
C VAL A 476 -13.88 -7.17 -12.76
N LYS A 477 -13.09 -6.11 -12.58
CA LYS A 477 -12.47 -5.77 -11.30
C LYS A 477 -13.37 -4.75 -10.62
N SER A 478 -13.77 -4.98 -9.36
CA SER A 478 -14.58 -4.02 -8.59
C SER A 478 -14.23 -4.07 -7.09
N LYS A 479 -13.95 -2.92 -6.49
CA LYS A 479 -13.70 -2.74 -5.04
C LYS A 479 -14.98 -2.88 -4.21
N TYR A 480 -16.14 -2.53 -4.79
CA TYR A 480 -17.44 -2.46 -4.10
C TYR A 480 -18.46 -3.50 -4.55
N GLY A 481 -18.03 -4.45 -5.38
CA GLY A 481 -18.90 -5.43 -6.03
C GLY A 481 -19.66 -4.83 -7.22
N LEU A 482 -19.85 -5.63 -8.25
CA LEU A 482 -20.66 -5.25 -9.40
C LEU A 482 -22.14 -5.12 -8.99
N ASP A 483 -22.80 -4.08 -9.49
CA ASP A 483 -24.26 -3.92 -9.42
C ASP A 483 -24.89 -4.39 -10.74
N ARG A 484 -24.54 -3.73 -11.85
CA ARG A 484 -25.11 -3.98 -13.18
C ARG A 484 -24.15 -3.62 -14.31
N ILE A 485 -24.42 -4.13 -15.51
CA ILE A 485 -23.75 -3.69 -16.74
C ILE A 485 -24.82 -3.14 -17.68
N VAL A 486 -24.62 -1.90 -18.13
CA VAL A 486 -25.47 -1.27 -19.15
C VAL A 486 -24.85 -1.53 -20.51
N TRP A 487 -25.66 -1.99 -21.44
CA TRP A 487 -25.29 -2.34 -22.81
C TRP A 487 -25.97 -1.38 -23.79
N ASP A 488 -25.22 -0.88 -24.78
CA ASP A 488 -25.77 -0.31 -26.00
C ASP A 488 -25.55 -1.32 -27.13
N ASP A 489 -26.61 -2.09 -27.38
CA ASP A 489 -26.75 -3.08 -28.45
C ASP A 489 -27.80 -2.65 -29.49
N SER A 490 -28.10 -1.35 -29.58
CA SER A 490 -29.10 -0.78 -30.50
C SER A 490 -28.91 -1.24 -31.95
N ALA A 491 -27.66 -1.29 -32.43
CA ALA A 491 -27.31 -1.80 -33.75
C ALA A 491 -27.69 -3.29 -33.94
N LEU A 492 -27.47 -4.13 -32.92
CA LEU A 492 -27.80 -5.57 -32.94
C LEU A 492 -29.33 -5.78 -32.89
N ARG A 493 -30.03 -5.02 -32.04
CA ARG A 493 -31.51 -5.03 -31.94
C ARG A 493 -32.20 -4.55 -33.21
N SER A 494 -31.59 -3.66 -33.99
CA SER A 494 -32.16 -3.22 -35.28
C SER A 494 -32.36 -4.35 -36.30
N GLN A 495 -31.61 -5.45 -36.19
CA GLN A 495 -31.69 -6.61 -37.09
C GLN A 495 -32.28 -7.87 -36.42
N GLY A 496 -32.80 -7.75 -35.19
CA GLY A 496 -33.45 -8.87 -34.48
C GLY A 496 -32.53 -9.74 -33.61
N GLY A 497 -31.30 -9.31 -33.32
CA GLY A 497 -30.49 -9.87 -32.23
C GLY A 497 -30.67 -9.09 -30.93
N GLN A 498 -30.07 -9.51 -29.82
CA GLN A 498 -30.10 -8.76 -28.55
C GLN A 498 -29.02 -9.22 -27.58
N ILE A 499 -28.60 -8.35 -26.66
CA ILE A 499 -27.86 -8.75 -25.46
C ILE A 499 -28.84 -9.01 -24.31
N GLN A 500 -28.78 -10.22 -23.74
CA GLN A 500 -29.61 -10.64 -22.62
C GLN A 500 -28.77 -11.05 -21.40
N HIS A 501 -29.38 -10.99 -20.22
CA HIS A 501 -28.83 -11.56 -18.99
C HIS A 501 -29.32 -13.01 -18.83
N GLY A 502 -28.42 -13.96 -18.62
CA GLY A 502 -28.66 -15.41 -18.65
C GLY A 502 -29.44 -16.01 -17.47
N GLY A 503 -30.13 -15.18 -16.68
CA GLY A 503 -30.99 -15.60 -15.57
C GLY A 503 -30.28 -16.03 -14.28
N SER A 504 -28.97 -16.25 -14.29
CA SER A 504 -28.18 -16.52 -13.08
C SER A 504 -28.19 -15.34 -12.08
N GLN A 505 -27.97 -15.62 -10.79
CA GLN A 505 -27.75 -14.57 -9.76
C GLN A 505 -26.42 -13.80 -9.92
N SER A 506 -25.58 -14.17 -10.90
CA SER A 506 -24.31 -13.48 -11.18
C SER A 506 -24.54 -12.36 -12.19
N ALA A 507 -24.32 -11.10 -11.79
CA ALA A 507 -24.40 -9.91 -12.63
C ALA A 507 -23.35 -9.82 -13.77
N GLN A 508 -22.63 -10.92 -14.04
CA GLN A 508 -21.68 -11.08 -15.14
C GLN A 508 -22.15 -12.10 -16.19
N ASP A 509 -23.32 -12.71 -16.02
CA ASP A 509 -23.82 -13.76 -16.91
C ASP A 509 -24.60 -13.15 -18.09
N TYR A 510 -23.89 -12.53 -19.04
CA TYR A 510 -24.49 -11.97 -20.26
C TYR A 510 -24.27 -12.85 -21.49
N GLN A 511 -25.24 -12.82 -22.41
CA GLN A 511 -25.27 -13.62 -23.64
C GLN A 511 -25.77 -12.76 -24.80
N ALA A 512 -25.16 -12.90 -25.97
CA ALA A 512 -25.63 -12.30 -27.22
C ALA A 512 -26.47 -13.30 -28.00
N ILE A 513 -27.70 -12.94 -28.36
CA ILE A 513 -28.50 -13.62 -29.38
C ILE A 513 -28.21 -12.93 -30.71
N LEU A 514 -27.81 -13.71 -31.71
CA LEU A 514 -27.41 -13.19 -33.02
C LEU A 514 -28.63 -13.07 -33.97
N PRO A 515 -28.72 -12.01 -34.79
CA PRO A 515 -29.79 -11.85 -35.78
C PRO A 515 -29.68 -12.89 -36.92
N ALA A 516 -30.61 -12.81 -37.89
CA ALA A 516 -30.50 -13.52 -39.16
C ALA A 516 -29.27 -13.08 -39.97
N TYR A 517 -28.70 -13.95 -40.80
CA TYR A 517 -27.59 -13.59 -41.70
C TYR A 517 -28.11 -12.90 -42.96
N VAL A 518 -27.61 -11.69 -43.24
CA VAL A 518 -28.04 -10.89 -44.41
C VAL A 518 -27.04 -11.07 -45.54
N GLN A 519 -27.42 -11.82 -46.59
CA GLN A 519 -26.56 -12.05 -47.75
C GLN A 519 -26.19 -10.72 -48.45
N GLY A 520 -24.88 -10.44 -48.56
CA GLY A 520 -24.37 -9.17 -49.10
C GLY A 520 -24.35 -7.99 -48.10
N GLY A 521 -24.89 -8.18 -46.89
CA GLY A 521 -24.80 -7.22 -45.79
C GLY A 521 -23.47 -7.30 -45.04
N SER A 522 -23.22 -6.30 -44.17
CA SER A 522 -21.98 -6.23 -43.37
C SER A 522 -21.86 -7.33 -42.30
N ASN A 523 -22.99 -7.79 -41.74
CA ASN A 523 -23.10 -8.85 -40.71
C ASN A 523 -22.21 -8.67 -39.45
N ILE A 524 -21.67 -7.45 -39.25
CA ILE A 524 -20.79 -7.07 -38.14
C ILE A 524 -21.49 -5.99 -37.33
N TYR A 525 -21.76 -6.29 -36.06
CA TYR A 525 -22.45 -5.41 -35.13
C TYR A 525 -21.50 -4.98 -34.02
N LYS A 526 -21.38 -3.66 -33.81
CA LYS A 526 -20.59 -3.09 -32.72
C LYS A 526 -21.52 -2.75 -31.57
N VAL A 527 -21.26 -3.38 -30.43
CA VAL A 527 -22.00 -3.24 -29.19
C VAL A 527 -21.07 -2.60 -28.16
N THR A 528 -21.56 -1.74 -27.27
CA THR A 528 -20.74 -1.20 -26.17
C THR A 528 -21.31 -1.52 -24.80
N ALA A 529 -20.44 -1.57 -23.78
CA ALA A 529 -20.83 -1.82 -22.40
C ALA A 529 -20.13 -0.89 -21.41
N ARG A 530 -20.79 -0.65 -20.28
CA ARG A 530 -20.27 0.04 -19.10
C ARG A 530 -20.79 -0.63 -17.84
N ALA A 531 -19.88 -1.08 -16.98
CA ALA A 531 -20.21 -1.63 -15.67
C ALA A 531 -20.45 -0.51 -14.65
N TYR A 532 -21.32 -0.77 -13.69
CA TYR A 532 -21.58 0.08 -12.53
C TYR A 532 -21.43 -0.73 -11.24
N ASP A 533 -20.77 -0.17 -10.22
CA ASP A 533 -20.73 -0.77 -8.88
C ASP A 533 -21.90 -0.33 -8.00
N ARG A 534 -21.99 -0.93 -6.81
CA ARG A 534 -23.05 -0.65 -5.81
C ARG A 534 -22.98 0.75 -5.19
N ASN A 535 -21.89 1.49 -5.41
CA ASN A 535 -21.74 2.89 -5.02
C ASN A 535 -22.08 3.85 -6.18
N GLY A 536 -22.43 3.35 -7.37
CA GLY A 536 -22.73 4.13 -8.56
C GLY A 536 -21.51 4.57 -9.37
N ASN A 537 -20.30 4.13 -9.03
CA ASN A 537 -19.13 4.35 -9.90
C ASN A 537 -19.34 3.64 -11.24
N SER A 538 -18.76 4.16 -12.32
CA SER A 538 -18.82 3.52 -13.65
C SER A 538 -17.45 3.18 -14.20
N SER A 539 -17.33 2.04 -14.89
CA SER A 539 -16.11 1.63 -15.58
C SER A 539 -15.78 2.52 -16.78
N ASN A 540 -14.61 2.25 -17.39
CA ASN A 540 -14.37 2.53 -18.80
C ASN A 540 -15.49 1.96 -19.70
N ASN A 541 -15.74 2.59 -20.85
CA ASN A 541 -16.47 1.92 -21.93
C ASN A 541 -15.60 0.79 -22.50
N VAL A 542 -16.25 -0.28 -22.92
CA VAL A 542 -15.68 -1.33 -23.78
C VAL A 542 -16.53 -1.47 -25.04
N GLN A 543 -15.94 -1.98 -26.12
CA GLN A 543 -16.63 -2.36 -27.34
C GLN A 543 -16.47 -3.86 -27.55
N LEU A 544 -17.56 -4.51 -27.96
CA LEU A 544 -17.63 -5.89 -28.39
C LEU A 544 -18.03 -5.89 -29.86
N THR A 545 -17.27 -6.58 -30.71
CA THR A 545 -17.69 -6.87 -32.09
C THR A 545 -18.42 -8.21 -32.12
N ILE A 546 -19.55 -8.26 -32.83
CA ILE A 546 -20.35 -9.47 -33.04
C ILE A 546 -20.46 -9.71 -34.54
N THR A 547 -19.87 -10.81 -35.02
CA THR A 547 -19.97 -11.25 -36.42
C THR A 547 -20.97 -12.38 -36.54
N VAL A 548 -21.93 -12.24 -37.46
CA VAL A 548 -22.95 -13.25 -37.74
C VAL A 548 -22.56 -14.05 -38.98
N LEU A 549 -22.69 -15.36 -38.87
CA LEU A 549 -22.40 -16.34 -39.91
C LEU A 549 -23.71 -17.06 -40.32
N PRO A 550 -23.87 -17.53 -41.58
CA PRO A 550 -25.03 -18.33 -41.96
C PRO A 550 -25.06 -19.67 -41.20
N ASN A 551 -26.24 -20.25 -40.98
CA ASN A 551 -26.38 -21.51 -40.27
C ASN A 551 -25.81 -22.70 -41.05
N GLY A 552 -25.12 -23.61 -40.34
CA GLY A 552 -24.58 -24.83 -40.93
C GLY A 552 -23.40 -25.50 -40.20
N GLN A 553 -22.79 -24.88 -39.18
CA GLN A 553 -21.66 -25.47 -38.46
C GLN A 553 -21.81 -25.42 -36.93
N VAL A 554 -21.64 -26.59 -36.30
CA VAL A 554 -21.53 -26.75 -34.84
C VAL A 554 -20.05 -26.73 -34.44
N VAL A 555 -19.75 -26.10 -33.30
CA VAL A 555 -18.38 -25.75 -32.90
C VAL A 555 -17.65 -26.92 -32.22
N ASP A 556 -16.88 -27.66 -33.02
CA ASP A 556 -15.69 -28.42 -32.60
C ASP A 556 -14.50 -27.71 -33.28
N GLN A 557 -13.67 -26.96 -32.56
CA GLN A 557 -12.81 -25.98 -33.25
C GLN A 557 -11.70 -26.59 -34.12
N VAL A 558 -11.64 -26.12 -35.36
CA VAL A 558 -10.62 -26.41 -36.37
C VAL A 558 -9.47 -25.38 -36.22
N GLY A 559 -8.44 -25.74 -35.46
CA GLY A 559 -7.34 -24.83 -35.10
C GLY A 559 -6.00 -25.17 -35.76
N VAL A 560 -5.16 -24.16 -36.02
CA VAL A 560 -3.73 -24.36 -36.32
C VAL A 560 -3.04 -24.87 -35.05
N THR A 561 -2.55 -26.11 -35.09
CA THR A 561 -1.86 -26.78 -33.96
C THR A 561 -0.34 -26.72 -34.02
N ASP A 562 0.21 -26.45 -35.20
CA ASP A 562 1.64 -26.24 -35.42
C ASP A 562 1.83 -25.26 -36.60
N PHE A 563 2.86 -24.41 -36.54
CA PHE A 563 3.19 -23.46 -37.59
C PHE A 563 4.71 -23.26 -37.69
N THR A 564 5.32 -23.88 -38.70
CA THR A 564 6.77 -24.02 -38.86
C THR A 564 7.27 -23.45 -40.19
N ALA A 565 8.55 -23.07 -40.24
CA ALA A 565 9.26 -22.67 -41.46
C ALA A 565 10.24 -23.77 -41.89
N ASP A 566 10.48 -23.91 -43.20
CA ASP A 566 11.43 -24.85 -43.78
C ASP A 566 12.91 -24.52 -43.45
N LYS A 567 13.23 -23.25 -43.21
CA LYS A 567 14.57 -22.77 -42.80
C LYS A 567 14.51 -21.49 -41.97
N THR A 568 15.57 -21.23 -41.20
CA THR A 568 15.69 -20.06 -40.31
C THR A 568 16.08 -18.77 -41.04
N SER A 569 16.65 -18.87 -42.25
CA SER A 569 17.13 -17.70 -43.00
C SER A 569 17.13 -17.91 -44.51
N ALA A 570 17.11 -16.82 -45.26
CA ALA A 570 17.23 -16.78 -46.72
C ALA A 570 17.98 -15.51 -47.17
N LYS A 571 18.41 -15.48 -48.43
CA LYS A 571 18.99 -14.30 -49.08
C LYS A 571 17.95 -13.19 -49.25
N ALA A 572 18.34 -11.96 -48.94
CA ALA A 572 17.49 -10.78 -49.05
C ALA A 572 17.43 -10.19 -50.49
N ASP A 573 17.17 -11.03 -51.50
CA ASP A 573 17.17 -10.62 -52.92
C ASP A 573 15.78 -10.54 -53.58
N GLY A 574 14.70 -10.80 -52.83
CA GLY A 574 13.32 -10.85 -53.34
C GLY A 574 13.01 -12.09 -54.19
N ILE A 575 13.98 -12.97 -54.42
CA ILE A 575 13.86 -14.19 -55.23
C ILE A 575 13.80 -15.42 -54.33
N GLU A 576 14.73 -15.55 -53.37
CA GLU A 576 14.74 -16.69 -52.46
C GLU A 576 13.53 -16.66 -51.51
N ALA A 577 12.86 -17.81 -51.38
CA ALA A 577 11.69 -17.97 -50.52
C ALA A 577 12.00 -18.83 -49.28
N ILE A 578 11.33 -18.52 -48.18
CA ILE A 578 11.12 -19.38 -47.02
C ILE A 578 9.69 -19.93 -47.12
N THR A 579 9.49 -21.23 -46.89
CA THR A 579 8.18 -21.88 -46.94
C THR A 579 7.67 -22.12 -45.53
N TYR A 580 6.54 -21.52 -45.18
CA TYR A 580 5.82 -21.81 -43.96
C TYR A 580 4.76 -22.89 -44.17
N THR A 581 4.57 -23.74 -43.16
CA THR A 581 3.55 -24.81 -43.12
C THR A 581 2.72 -24.69 -41.85
N ALA A 582 1.42 -24.46 -41.98
CA ALA A 582 0.44 -24.50 -40.89
C ALA A 582 -0.27 -25.86 -40.88
N THR A 583 -0.18 -26.59 -39.76
CA THR A 583 -0.87 -27.88 -39.57
C THR A 583 -2.15 -27.67 -38.76
N VAL A 584 -3.29 -27.92 -39.38
CA VAL A 584 -4.63 -27.71 -38.83
C VAL A 584 -5.25 -29.02 -38.35
N LYS A 585 -5.80 -29.02 -37.15
CA LYS A 585 -6.48 -30.19 -36.55
C LYS A 585 -7.77 -29.79 -35.82
N LYS A 586 -8.67 -30.76 -35.70
CA LYS A 586 -9.93 -30.74 -34.95
C LYS A 586 -9.93 -32.00 -34.08
N ASN A 587 -10.01 -31.86 -32.76
CA ASN A 587 -9.94 -32.97 -31.81
C ASN A 587 -8.79 -33.97 -32.08
N GLY A 588 -7.61 -33.44 -32.46
CA GLY A 588 -6.40 -34.21 -32.77
C GLY A 588 -6.29 -34.74 -34.22
N VAL A 589 -7.38 -34.74 -34.98
CA VAL A 589 -7.44 -35.25 -36.37
C VAL A 589 -7.16 -34.13 -37.36
N ALA A 590 -6.30 -34.38 -38.36
CA ALA A 590 -5.99 -33.42 -39.42
C ALA A 590 -7.24 -33.04 -40.25
N GLN A 591 -7.35 -31.79 -40.67
CA GLN A 591 -8.54 -31.27 -41.37
C GLN A 591 -8.19 -30.70 -42.75
N ALA A 592 -8.75 -31.28 -43.80
CA ALA A 592 -8.52 -30.87 -45.19
C ALA A 592 -9.44 -29.73 -45.66
N ASN A 593 -9.02 -29.01 -46.69
CA ASN A 593 -9.74 -27.90 -47.33
C ASN A 593 -10.13 -26.73 -46.41
N VAL A 594 -9.46 -26.57 -45.26
CA VAL A 594 -9.68 -25.48 -44.30
C VAL A 594 -8.92 -24.23 -44.75
N PRO A 595 -9.54 -23.04 -44.79
CA PRO A 595 -8.82 -21.80 -45.07
C PRO A 595 -7.96 -21.37 -43.87
N VAL A 596 -6.67 -21.16 -44.13
CA VAL A 596 -5.71 -20.55 -43.20
C VAL A 596 -5.29 -19.20 -43.77
N THR A 597 -5.52 -18.13 -43.01
CA THR A 597 -5.04 -16.77 -43.29
C THR A 597 -3.65 -16.59 -42.71
N PHE A 598 -2.77 -15.91 -43.43
CA PHE A 598 -1.39 -15.61 -43.04
C PHE A 598 -1.15 -14.10 -42.99
N SER A 599 -0.44 -13.65 -41.96
CA SER A 599 -0.12 -12.23 -41.76
C SER A 599 1.32 -12.04 -41.28
N ILE A 600 1.98 -10.98 -41.74
CA ILE A 600 3.26 -10.54 -41.18
C ILE A 600 2.98 -9.78 -39.88
N VAL A 601 3.58 -10.24 -38.78
CA VAL A 601 3.46 -9.65 -37.43
C VAL A 601 4.50 -8.56 -37.22
N SER A 602 5.70 -8.74 -37.77
CA SER A 602 6.78 -7.76 -37.74
C SER A 602 7.81 -8.05 -38.84
N GLY A 603 8.59 -7.02 -39.23
CA GLY A 603 9.58 -7.10 -40.30
C GLY A 603 9.03 -6.68 -41.68
N THR A 604 9.93 -6.57 -42.65
CA THR A 604 9.61 -6.15 -44.03
C THR A 604 9.83 -7.33 -44.98
N ALA A 605 8.75 -7.85 -45.55
CA ALA A 605 8.73 -8.99 -46.48
C ALA A 605 7.39 -9.04 -47.23
N THR A 606 7.28 -9.96 -48.18
CA THR A 606 6.08 -10.21 -48.98
C THR A 606 5.69 -11.68 -48.87
N LEU A 607 4.43 -11.95 -48.52
CA LEU A 607 3.83 -13.29 -48.59
C LEU A 607 3.41 -13.60 -50.04
N GLY A 608 3.58 -14.84 -50.48
CA GLY A 608 3.12 -15.31 -51.80
C GLY A 608 1.60 -15.37 -51.92
N ALA A 609 0.88 -15.48 -50.80
CA ALA A 609 -0.57 -15.32 -50.69
C ALA A 609 -0.95 -14.96 -49.25
N ASN A 610 -2.03 -14.19 -49.06
CA ASN A 610 -2.54 -13.88 -47.71
C ASN A 610 -3.38 -15.01 -47.10
N SER A 611 -3.68 -16.06 -47.87
CA SER A 611 -4.31 -17.29 -47.38
C SER A 611 -3.99 -18.48 -48.27
N ALA A 612 -4.10 -19.68 -47.72
CA ALA A 612 -4.12 -20.94 -48.45
C ALA A 612 -5.16 -21.89 -47.84
N ARG A 613 -5.46 -23.01 -48.51
CA ARG A 613 -6.34 -24.06 -47.98
C ARG A 613 -5.51 -25.30 -47.65
N THR A 614 -5.92 -26.05 -46.63
CA THR A 614 -5.20 -27.26 -46.20
C THR A 614 -5.34 -28.42 -47.19
N ASP A 615 -4.27 -29.19 -47.36
CA ASP A 615 -4.25 -30.44 -48.11
C ASP A 615 -4.96 -31.60 -47.36
N GLY A 616 -4.93 -32.80 -47.95
CA GLY A 616 -5.47 -34.01 -47.31
C GLY A 616 -4.81 -34.41 -45.99
N ASN A 617 -3.63 -33.85 -45.68
CA ASN A 617 -2.89 -34.07 -44.42
C ASN A 617 -3.11 -32.94 -43.41
N GLY A 618 -4.01 -31.99 -43.69
CA GLY A 618 -4.29 -30.83 -42.85
C GLY A 618 -3.24 -29.72 -42.92
N LYS A 619 -2.40 -29.68 -43.96
CA LYS A 619 -1.32 -28.70 -44.10
C LYS A 619 -1.66 -27.62 -45.12
N ALA A 620 -1.62 -26.35 -44.70
CA ALA A 620 -1.67 -25.20 -45.58
C ALA A 620 -0.28 -24.55 -45.65
N THR A 621 0.20 -24.21 -46.83
CA THR A 621 1.54 -23.63 -47.04
C THR A 621 1.49 -22.23 -47.63
N VAL A 622 2.50 -21.42 -47.30
CA VAL A 622 2.71 -20.09 -47.86
C VAL A 622 4.20 -19.79 -47.99
N THR A 623 4.60 -19.08 -49.04
CA THR A 623 5.98 -18.61 -49.20
C THR A 623 6.14 -17.18 -48.68
N LEU A 624 7.32 -16.87 -48.14
CA LEU A 624 7.73 -15.54 -47.71
C LEU A 624 9.03 -15.17 -48.43
N LYS A 625 9.12 -13.95 -48.97
CA LYS A 625 10.33 -13.40 -49.61
C LYS A 625 10.62 -11.99 -49.08
N SER A 626 11.88 -11.55 -49.14
CA SER A 626 12.22 -10.14 -48.92
C SER A 626 13.42 -9.70 -49.76
N ALA A 627 13.40 -8.44 -50.20
CA ALA A 627 14.51 -7.76 -50.88
C ALA A 627 15.32 -6.84 -49.94
N THR A 628 15.06 -6.90 -48.63
CA THR A 628 15.72 -6.08 -47.60
C THR A 628 16.18 -6.97 -46.44
N PRO A 629 17.45 -6.91 -46.00
CA PRO A 629 17.90 -7.67 -44.84
C PRO A 629 17.16 -7.28 -43.57
N GLY A 630 16.70 -8.26 -42.80
CA GLY A 630 15.91 -8.04 -41.59
C GLY A 630 15.28 -9.31 -41.04
N GLN A 631 14.85 -9.25 -39.79
CA GLN A 631 14.12 -10.32 -39.12
C GLN A 631 12.61 -10.15 -39.35
N VAL A 632 11.90 -11.27 -39.58
CA VAL A 632 10.46 -11.29 -39.90
C VAL A 632 9.75 -12.33 -39.03
N VAL A 633 8.55 -12.00 -38.56
CA VAL A 633 7.64 -12.94 -37.87
C VAL A 633 6.34 -13.03 -38.66
N VAL A 634 5.88 -14.24 -38.92
CA VAL A 634 4.60 -14.54 -39.59
C VAL A 634 3.67 -15.24 -38.61
N SER A 635 2.37 -15.03 -38.76
CA SER A 635 1.33 -15.76 -38.05
C SER A 635 0.33 -16.43 -38.98
N ALA A 636 -0.29 -17.51 -38.50
CA ALA A 636 -1.30 -18.29 -39.19
C ALA A 636 -2.59 -18.37 -38.35
N LYS A 637 -3.75 -18.32 -39.00
CA LYS A 637 -5.05 -18.32 -38.32
C LYS A 637 -6.15 -18.98 -39.18
N THR A 638 -6.92 -19.91 -38.63
CA THR A 638 -8.20 -20.36 -39.23
C THR A 638 -9.35 -19.43 -38.83
N ALA A 639 -10.47 -19.47 -39.56
CA ALA A 639 -11.65 -18.65 -39.24
C ALA A 639 -12.21 -18.91 -37.81
N GLU A 640 -12.00 -20.11 -37.27
CA GLU A 640 -12.53 -20.54 -35.97
C GLU A 640 -11.64 -20.15 -34.78
N MET A 641 -10.36 -19.84 -35.00
CA MET A 641 -9.45 -19.39 -33.93
C MET A 641 -9.80 -17.96 -33.46
N THR A 642 -9.64 -17.70 -32.16
CA THR A 642 -9.72 -16.34 -31.60
C THR A 642 -8.43 -15.56 -31.85
N SER A 643 -7.29 -16.12 -31.42
CA SER A 643 -5.94 -15.58 -31.63
C SER A 643 -5.19 -16.31 -32.76
N PRO A 644 -4.31 -15.63 -33.53
CA PRO A 644 -3.43 -16.29 -34.49
C PRO A 644 -2.27 -17.01 -33.78
N LEU A 645 -1.71 -18.04 -34.41
CA LEU A 645 -0.47 -18.70 -33.96
C LEU A 645 0.73 -18.10 -34.69
N ASN A 646 1.70 -17.56 -33.95
CA ASN A 646 2.95 -17.06 -34.51
C ASN A 646 3.97 -18.19 -34.69
N ALA A 647 4.67 -18.20 -35.82
CA ALA A 647 5.83 -19.06 -36.01
C ALA A 647 7.10 -18.45 -35.40
N SER A 648 8.16 -19.26 -35.31
CA SER A 648 9.52 -18.77 -35.04
C SER A 648 9.93 -17.70 -36.05
N ALA A 649 10.66 -16.69 -35.57
CA ALA A 649 11.20 -15.63 -36.41
C ALA A 649 12.24 -16.17 -37.41
N VAL A 650 12.24 -15.62 -38.62
CA VAL A 650 13.20 -15.94 -39.68
C VAL A 650 13.97 -14.70 -40.13
N ILE A 651 15.13 -14.88 -40.75
CA ILE A 651 16.09 -13.79 -41.02
C ILE A 651 16.42 -13.72 -42.51
N PHE A 652 16.08 -12.62 -43.17
CA PHE A 652 16.59 -12.32 -44.49
C PHE A 652 17.95 -11.61 -44.36
N VAL A 653 18.96 -12.11 -45.06
CA VAL A 653 20.35 -11.65 -44.92
C VAL A 653 20.99 -11.25 -46.26
N ASP A 654 21.88 -10.27 -46.20
CA ASP A 654 22.83 -10.03 -47.29
C ASP A 654 23.98 -11.04 -47.17
N GLN A 655 23.89 -12.13 -47.95
CA GLN A 655 24.86 -13.21 -47.92
C GLN A 655 26.28 -12.79 -48.38
N THR A 656 26.46 -11.62 -49.01
CA THR A 656 27.80 -11.09 -49.34
C THR A 656 28.56 -10.58 -48.10
N LYS A 657 27.88 -10.53 -46.94
CA LYS A 657 28.43 -10.06 -45.65
C LYS A 657 28.21 -11.12 -44.58
N ALA A 658 29.15 -11.19 -43.62
CA ALA A 658 29.04 -12.08 -42.47
C ALA A 658 27.78 -11.74 -41.65
N SER A 659 26.77 -12.60 -41.70
CA SER A 659 25.42 -12.34 -41.20
C SER A 659 24.93 -13.44 -40.29
N ILE A 660 24.17 -13.07 -39.24
CA ILE A 660 23.51 -14.05 -38.35
C ILE A 660 22.37 -14.72 -39.10
N THR A 661 22.45 -16.04 -39.28
CA THR A 661 21.43 -16.89 -39.94
C THR A 661 20.55 -17.66 -38.96
N GLU A 662 20.92 -17.64 -37.67
CA GLU A 662 20.26 -18.40 -36.61
C GLU A 662 20.56 -17.76 -35.24
N ILE A 663 19.55 -17.67 -34.38
CA ILE A 663 19.70 -17.37 -32.95
C ILE A 663 18.74 -18.27 -32.17
N LYS A 664 19.27 -18.97 -31.15
CA LYS A 664 18.51 -19.91 -30.32
C LYS A 664 18.88 -19.75 -28.84
N ALA A 665 17.89 -19.97 -27.98
CA ALA A 665 18.09 -20.21 -26.55
C ALA A 665 17.99 -21.73 -26.28
N ASP A 666 18.74 -22.25 -25.31
CA ASP A 666 18.66 -23.65 -24.87
C ASP A 666 17.36 -23.99 -24.13
N LYS A 667 16.77 -23.00 -23.44
CA LYS A 667 15.47 -23.07 -22.75
C LYS A 667 14.78 -21.70 -22.73
N THR A 668 13.47 -21.69 -22.52
CA THR A 668 12.65 -20.46 -22.47
C THR A 668 12.36 -19.95 -21.07
N THR A 669 12.66 -20.73 -20.02
CA THR A 669 12.46 -20.37 -18.61
C THR A 669 13.68 -20.69 -17.77
N ALA A 670 13.90 -19.90 -16.71
CA ALA A 670 14.99 -20.12 -15.74
C ALA A 670 14.65 -19.54 -14.36
N LYS A 671 15.42 -19.93 -13.34
CA LYS A 671 15.31 -19.40 -11.99
C LYS A 671 16.02 -18.05 -11.85
N ALA A 672 15.38 -17.11 -11.16
CA ALA A 672 15.93 -15.81 -10.81
C ALA A 672 16.87 -15.90 -9.59
N ASP A 673 17.85 -16.82 -9.61
CA ASP A 673 18.83 -17.06 -8.53
C ASP A 673 20.27 -16.67 -8.89
N GLY A 674 20.46 -15.98 -10.02
CA GLY A 674 21.76 -15.56 -10.54
C GLY A 674 22.61 -16.68 -11.16
N SER A 675 22.33 -17.95 -10.86
CA SER A 675 23.11 -19.12 -11.27
C SER A 675 22.49 -19.90 -12.44
N ASP A 676 21.16 -19.98 -12.48
CA ASP A 676 20.43 -20.70 -13.53
C ASP A 676 20.41 -19.87 -14.82
N ALA A 677 21.40 -20.11 -15.68
CA ALA A 677 21.61 -19.35 -16.89
C ALA A 677 20.97 -20.01 -18.12
N ILE A 678 20.45 -19.17 -19.03
CA ILE A 678 20.00 -19.53 -20.38
C ILE A 678 21.16 -19.33 -21.34
N THR A 679 21.51 -20.35 -22.11
CA THR A 679 22.57 -20.30 -23.12
C THR A 679 21.99 -19.84 -24.44
N TYR A 680 22.49 -18.73 -24.97
CA TYR A 680 22.18 -18.25 -26.31
C TYR A 680 23.30 -18.65 -27.28
N THR A 681 22.91 -19.26 -28.39
CA THR A 681 23.78 -19.65 -29.49
C THR A 681 23.33 -18.92 -30.75
N VAL A 682 24.26 -18.27 -31.44
CA VAL A 682 24.04 -17.71 -32.79
C VAL A 682 24.92 -18.43 -33.80
N ARG A 683 24.49 -18.45 -35.07
CA ARG A 683 25.31 -18.90 -36.19
C ARG A 683 25.55 -17.76 -37.19
N VAL A 684 26.78 -17.58 -37.63
CA VAL A 684 27.19 -16.57 -38.61
C VAL A 684 27.71 -17.22 -39.88
N MET A 685 27.15 -16.79 -41.03
CA MET A 685 27.48 -17.32 -42.36
C MET A 685 27.81 -16.18 -43.33
N LYS A 686 28.62 -16.46 -44.35
CA LYS A 686 28.90 -15.60 -45.52
C LYS A 686 28.97 -16.49 -46.76
N GLU A 687 28.31 -16.11 -47.85
CA GLU A 687 28.35 -16.82 -49.15
C GLU A 687 28.04 -18.34 -49.04
N GLY A 688 27.20 -18.72 -48.07
CA GLY A 688 26.83 -20.12 -47.78
C GLY A 688 27.80 -20.88 -46.87
N ALA A 689 28.98 -20.33 -46.56
CA ALA A 689 29.97 -20.91 -45.65
C ALA A 689 29.88 -20.33 -44.21
N PRO A 690 30.27 -21.09 -43.17
CA PRO A 690 30.42 -20.55 -41.82
C PRO A 690 31.60 -19.58 -41.74
N VAL A 691 31.47 -18.53 -40.92
CA VAL A 691 32.56 -17.56 -40.71
C VAL A 691 33.22 -17.84 -39.37
N VAL A 692 34.54 -18.11 -39.38
CA VAL A 692 35.36 -18.40 -38.19
C VAL A 692 35.92 -17.09 -37.62
N ASP A 693 36.13 -17.03 -36.30
CA ASP A 693 36.70 -15.88 -35.55
C ASP A 693 35.91 -14.55 -35.72
N GLN A 694 34.70 -14.60 -36.28
CA GLN A 694 33.88 -13.43 -36.49
C GLN A 694 33.34 -12.92 -35.15
N LYS A 695 33.72 -11.68 -34.82
CA LYS A 695 33.24 -11.00 -33.62
C LYS A 695 31.74 -10.69 -33.71
N VAL A 696 30.98 -11.19 -32.73
CA VAL A 696 29.56 -10.91 -32.47
C VAL A 696 29.43 -10.17 -31.14
N THR A 697 28.63 -9.11 -31.13
CA THR A 697 28.23 -8.36 -29.94
C THR A 697 26.79 -8.70 -29.57
N PHE A 698 26.52 -8.86 -28.27
CA PHE A 698 25.24 -9.24 -27.71
C PHE A 698 24.66 -8.11 -26.84
N SER A 699 23.39 -7.78 -27.05
CA SER A 699 22.59 -6.82 -26.30
C SER A 699 21.47 -7.54 -25.55
N LYS A 700 20.92 -6.90 -24.50
CA LYS A 700 19.84 -7.45 -23.68
C LYS A 700 19.06 -6.32 -23.01
N ASP A 701 17.75 -6.48 -22.85
CA ASP A 701 16.92 -5.60 -22.02
C ASP A 701 17.05 -5.95 -20.53
N PHE A 702 16.78 -7.19 -20.16
CA PHE A 702 16.68 -7.68 -18.78
C PHE A 702 17.72 -8.78 -18.46
N GLY A 703 18.00 -8.99 -17.16
CA GLY A 703 19.04 -9.92 -16.69
C GLY A 703 20.48 -9.41 -16.90
N THR A 704 21.44 -10.33 -16.82
CA THR A 704 22.90 -10.12 -16.89
C THR A 704 23.53 -11.14 -17.84
N LEU A 705 24.30 -10.67 -18.83
CA LEU A 705 25.09 -11.53 -19.72
C LEU A 705 26.47 -11.83 -19.08
N ASN A 706 26.95 -13.07 -19.23
CA ASN A 706 28.27 -13.47 -18.73
C ASN A 706 29.45 -12.84 -19.53
N LYS A 707 29.18 -12.42 -20.76
CA LYS A 707 30.04 -11.61 -21.63
C LYS A 707 29.16 -10.94 -22.69
N THR A 708 29.50 -9.70 -23.06
CA THR A 708 28.78 -8.93 -24.09
C THR A 708 29.27 -9.22 -25.50
N GLU A 709 30.36 -9.97 -25.67
CA GLU A 709 30.98 -10.26 -26.96
C GLU A 709 31.47 -11.71 -27.02
N ALA A 710 31.44 -12.31 -28.21
CA ALA A 710 32.03 -13.61 -28.49
C ALA A 710 32.51 -13.69 -29.95
N THR A 711 33.58 -14.44 -30.21
CA THR A 711 33.96 -14.88 -31.55
C THR A 711 33.25 -16.18 -31.91
N THR A 712 33.16 -16.47 -33.22
CA THR A 712 32.60 -17.72 -33.73
C THR A 712 33.64 -18.84 -33.84
N ASP A 713 33.19 -20.08 -33.63
CA ASP A 713 33.99 -21.29 -33.82
C ASP A 713 34.16 -21.68 -35.31
N GLN A 714 34.82 -22.82 -35.55
CA GLN A 714 35.03 -23.39 -36.89
C GLN A 714 33.73 -23.68 -37.67
N ASN A 715 32.58 -23.78 -36.99
CA ASN A 715 31.26 -24.04 -37.57
C ASN A 715 30.40 -22.76 -37.69
N GLY A 716 30.95 -21.61 -37.32
CA GLY A 716 30.29 -20.31 -37.35
C GLY A 716 29.45 -20.01 -36.09
N TYR A 717 29.57 -20.78 -35.00
CA TYR A 717 28.77 -20.59 -33.80
C TYR A 717 29.45 -19.72 -32.75
N ALA A 718 28.73 -18.74 -32.21
CA ALA A 718 29.14 -17.96 -31.04
C ALA A 718 28.11 -18.10 -29.92
N THR A 719 28.57 -18.17 -28.66
CA THR A 719 27.72 -18.46 -27.49
C THR A 719 27.90 -17.46 -26.35
N VAL A 720 26.80 -17.12 -25.68
CA VAL A 720 26.75 -16.35 -24.41
C VAL A 720 25.75 -16.97 -23.44
N LYS A 721 25.80 -16.60 -22.17
CA LYS A 721 24.86 -17.02 -21.13
C LYS A 721 24.22 -15.82 -20.45
N LEU A 722 22.91 -15.88 -20.22
CA LEU A 722 22.12 -14.87 -19.51
C LEU A 722 21.59 -15.47 -18.20
N SER A 723 21.77 -14.79 -17.06
CA SER A 723 21.07 -15.11 -15.80
C SER A 723 20.41 -13.87 -15.21
N SER A 724 19.60 -14.03 -14.15
CA SER A 724 19.00 -12.91 -13.42
C SER A 724 18.90 -13.22 -11.92
N ASN A 725 18.99 -12.18 -11.08
CA ASN A 725 18.67 -12.24 -9.64
C ASN A 725 17.24 -11.77 -9.33
N THR A 726 16.50 -11.32 -10.36
CA THR A 726 15.13 -10.81 -10.22
C THR A 726 14.21 -11.44 -11.27
N PRO A 727 12.93 -11.72 -10.95
CA PRO A 727 11.98 -12.25 -11.93
C PRO A 727 11.67 -11.22 -13.02
N GLY A 728 11.45 -11.69 -14.25
CA GLY A 728 11.13 -10.83 -15.38
C GLY A 728 11.41 -11.47 -16.74
N LYS A 729 10.89 -10.85 -17.80
CA LYS A 729 11.07 -11.28 -19.19
C LYS A 729 12.31 -10.64 -19.78
N ALA A 730 13.04 -11.38 -20.61
CA ALA A 730 14.23 -10.91 -21.30
C ALA A 730 14.21 -11.24 -22.80
N ILE A 731 14.80 -10.35 -23.60
CA ILE A 731 15.10 -10.50 -25.02
C ILE A 731 16.59 -10.19 -25.19
N VAL A 732 17.39 -11.22 -25.47
CA VAL A 732 18.75 -11.06 -25.97
C VAL A 732 18.70 -10.78 -27.47
N SER A 733 19.53 -9.87 -27.95
CA SER A 733 19.75 -9.65 -29.37
C SER A 733 21.24 -9.72 -29.70
N ALA A 734 21.58 -9.98 -30.96
CA ALA A 734 22.95 -10.17 -31.41
C ALA A 734 23.21 -9.46 -32.73
N LYS A 735 24.46 -9.02 -32.92
CA LYS A 735 24.90 -8.21 -34.06
C LYS A 735 26.34 -8.56 -34.46
N VAL A 736 26.58 -8.76 -35.75
CA VAL A 736 27.94 -8.96 -36.28
C VAL A 736 28.65 -7.61 -36.37
N SER A 737 29.91 -7.55 -35.91
CA SER A 737 30.70 -6.32 -36.01
C SER A 737 30.86 -5.89 -37.47
N GLY A 738 30.53 -4.62 -37.77
CA GLY A 738 30.54 -4.07 -39.13
C GLY A 738 29.24 -4.24 -39.94
N VAL A 739 28.27 -5.03 -39.48
CA VAL A 739 26.96 -5.18 -40.14
C VAL A 739 25.90 -4.40 -39.35
N GLY A 740 25.00 -3.68 -40.04
CA GLY A 740 24.02 -2.80 -39.41
C GLY A 740 22.91 -3.53 -38.63
N THR A 741 22.49 -4.69 -39.12
CA THR A 741 21.32 -5.46 -38.66
C THR A 741 21.54 -6.11 -37.29
N GLU A 742 20.64 -5.83 -36.34
CA GLU A 742 20.50 -6.58 -35.09
C GLU A 742 19.44 -7.69 -35.26
N VAL A 743 19.69 -8.87 -34.72
CA VAL A 743 18.78 -10.02 -34.73
C VAL A 743 18.37 -10.35 -33.29
N LYS A 744 17.06 -10.48 -33.02
CA LYS A 744 16.53 -10.72 -31.67
C LYS A 744 16.22 -12.20 -31.46
N ALA A 745 16.51 -12.71 -30.27
CA ALA A 745 16.11 -14.04 -29.85
C ALA A 745 14.61 -14.09 -29.50
N THR A 746 14.10 -15.30 -29.28
CA THR A 746 12.81 -15.49 -28.61
C THR A 746 12.86 -14.95 -27.18
N THR A 747 11.76 -14.34 -26.73
CA THR A 747 11.60 -13.89 -25.35
C THR A 747 11.69 -15.09 -24.39
N VAL A 748 12.40 -14.90 -23.27
CA VAL A 748 12.50 -15.87 -22.17
C VAL A 748 12.01 -15.25 -20.87
N GLU A 749 11.71 -16.06 -19.85
CA GLU A 749 11.17 -15.59 -18.58
C GLU A 749 11.91 -16.19 -17.37
N PHE A 750 12.43 -15.31 -16.51
CA PHE A 750 13.00 -15.66 -15.22
C PHE A 750 11.89 -15.64 -14.15
N PHE A 751 11.71 -16.75 -13.44
CA PHE A 751 10.76 -16.87 -12.33
C PHE A 751 11.48 -16.84 -10.98
N ALA A 752 10.82 -16.34 -9.94
CA ALA A 752 11.37 -16.37 -8.58
C ALA A 752 11.66 -17.83 -8.15
N PRO A 753 12.73 -18.10 -7.36
CA PRO A 753 13.00 -19.43 -6.86
C PRO A 753 11.82 -20.00 -6.05
N LEU A 754 11.34 -21.18 -6.44
CA LEU A 754 10.25 -21.88 -5.77
C LEU A 754 10.70 -22.32 -4.37
N SER A 755 9.94 -21.96 -3.36
CA SER A 755 10.25 -22.19 -1.95
C SER A 755 9.00 -22.54 -1.16
N ILE A 756 9.19 -23.32 -0.09
CA ILE A 756 8.21 -23.50 0.98
C ILE A 756 8.86 -22.93 2.24
N ASP A 757 8.16 -22.02 2.91
CA ASP A 757 8.58 -21.52 4.21
C ASP A 757 8.16 -22.50 5.31
N GLY A 758 9.13 -23.17 5.92
CA GLY A 758 8.91 -24.22 6.92
C GLY A 758 8.40 -23.72 8.27
N ASP A 759 8.51 -22.41 8.54
CA ASP A 759 7.98 -21.74 9.72
C ASP A 759 6.66 -21.00 9.43
N LYS A 760 6.11 -21.13 8.21
CA LYS A 760 4.76 -20.67 7.84
C LYS A 760 3.80 -21.83 7.54
N VAL A 761 3.72 -22.79 8.46
CA VAL A 761 2.68 -23.82 8.48
C VAL A 761 1.45 -23.28 9.20
N THR A 762 0.34 -23.07 8.49
CA THR A 762 -0.91 -22.56 9.08
C THR A 762 -1.81 -23.70 9.52
N VAL A 763 -2.17 -23.75 10.81
CA VAL A 763 -3.10 -24.77 11.36
C VAL A 763 -4.55 -24.36 11.11
N ILE A 764 -5.29 -25.16 10.32
CA ILE A 764 -6.61 -24.75 9.79
C ILE A 764 -7.64 -24.48 10.90
N GLY A 765 -7.61 -25.22 12.02
CA GLY A 765 -8.56 -25.05 13.11
C GLY A 765 -8.34 -23.79 13.97
N THR A 766 -7.17 -23.16 13.91
CA THR A 766 -6.85 -21.96 14.70
C THR A 766 -6.53 -20.72 13.86
N GLY A 767 -6.08 -20.91 12.61
CA GLY A 767 -5.48 -19.84 11.80
C GLY A 767 -4.07 -19.44 12.24
N ILE A 768 -3.54 -20.06 13.30
CA ILE A 768 -2.19 -19.78 13.80
C ILE A 768 -1.18 -20.34 12.80
N THR A 769 -0.16 -19.53 12.51
CA THR A 769 0.92 -19.85 11.56
C THR A 769 2.24 -19.91 12.32
N GLY A 770 3.04 -20.95 12.06
CA GLY A 770 4.32 -21.20 12.73
C GLY A 770 4.96 -22.50 12.23
N ALA A 771 5.90 -23.06 12.98
CA ALA A 771 6.42 -24.40 12.74
C ALA A 771 5.34 -25.48 12.98
N LEU A 772 5.44 -26.62 12.27
CA LEU A 772 4.51 -27.75 12.41
C LEU A 772 4.46 -28.26 13.88
N PRO A 773 3.26 -28.48 14.47
CA PRO A 773 3.13 -28.98 15.83
C PRO A 773 3.84 -30.32 16.07
N LYS A 774 4.49 -30.45 17.24
CA LYS A 774 5.16 -31.70 17.66
C LYS A 774 4.19 -32.78 18.17
N ASN A 775 2.96 -32.39 18.54
CA ASN A 775 1.87 -33.30 18.92
C ASN A 775 0.71 -33.08 17.94
N TRP A 776 0.18 -34.15 17.35
CA TRP A 776 -0.84 -34.07 16.29
C TRP A 776 -2.22 -34.50 16.78
N LEU A 777 -3.26 -33.83 16.29
CA LEU A 777 -4.59 -34.41 16.21
C LEU A 777 -4.67 -35.23 14.91
N GLN A 778 -5.11 -36.49 14.97
CA GLN A 778 -5.31 -37.28 13.75
C GLN A 778 -6.35 -36.64 12.84
N TYR A 779 -6.11 -36.62 11.54
CA TYR A 779 -6.87 -35.85 10.54
C TYR A 779 -6.93 -34.34 10.80
N GLY A 780 -6.07 -33.83 11.70
CA GLY A 780 -5.76 -32.41 11.79
C GLY A 780 -5.15 -31.94 10.47
N GLN A 781 -5.58 -30.76 10.03
CA GLN A 781 -5.16 -30.17 8.76
C GLN A 781 -4.31 -28.93 8.95
N VAL A 782 -3.27 -28.83 8.13
CA VAL A 782 -2.39 -27.67 8.04
C VAL A 782 -2.24 -27.25 6.57
N LYS A 783 -1.92 -25.99 6.31
CA LYS A 783 -1.60 -25.50 4.97
C LYS A 783 -0.14 -25.08 4.89
N LEU A 784 0.52 -25.50 3.82
CA LEU A 784 1.82 -24.94 3.42
C LEU A 784 1.59 -23.78 2.46
N GLN A 785 2.43 -22.73 2.59
CA GLN A 785 2.49 -21.65 1.63
C GLN A 785 3.74 -21.79 0.75
N ALA A 786 3.54 -22.19 -0.51
CA ALA A 786 4.59 -22.11 -1.52
C ALA A 786 4.65 -20.70 -2.13
N THR A 787 5.86 -20.20 -2.37
CA THR A 787 6.12 -18.92 -3.05
C THR A 787 7.17 -19.10 -4.13
N GLY A 788 7.09 -18.32 -5.21
CA GLY A 788 7.97 -18.44 -6.37
C GLY A 788 7.41 -19.30 -7.49
N GLY A 789 8.25 -19.65 -8.46
CA GLY A 789 7.81 -20.19 -9.75
C GLY A 789 6.86 -19.25 -10.49
N ASN A 790 6.06 -19.82 -11.39
CA ASN A 790 4.99 -19.13 -12.11
C ASN A 790 3.64 -19.11 -11.38
N GLY A 791 3.63 -19.42 -10.07
CA GLY A 791 2.42 -19.45 -9.22
C GLY A 791 1.43 -20.58 -9.48
N LYS A 792 1.65 -21.45 -10.47
CA LYS A 792 0.80 -22.63 -10.74
C LYS A 792 1.43 -23.85 -10.09
N TYR A 793 0.87 -24.31 -8.96
CA TYR A 793 1.46 -25.35 -8.13
C TYR A 793 0.74 -26.70 -8.27
N THR A 794 1.53 -27.78 -8.38
CA THR A 794 1.09 -29.17 -8.22
C THR A 794 1.74 -29.75 -6.96
N TRP A 795 0.95 -30.38 -6.10
CA TRP A 795 1.42 -30.93 -4.82
C TRP A 795 1.43 -32.46 -4.82
N LYS A 796 2.38 -33.07 -4.11
CA LYS A 796 2.49 -34.52 -3.93
C LYS A 796 3.07 -34.86 -2.56
N SER A 797 2.59 -35.93 -1.94
CA SER A 797 3.22 -36.55 -0.76
C SER A 797 4.03 -37.78 -1.18
N SER A 798 5.18 -38.01 -0.54
CA SER A 798 5.93 -39.26 -0.67
C SER A 798 5.29 -40.44 0.06
N ASN A 799 4.43 -40.19 1.06
CA ASN A 799 3.71 -41.23 1.80
C ASN A 799 2.34 -40.72 2.31
N THR A 800 1.29 -40.99 1.53
CA THR A 800 -0.09 -40.57 1.85
C THR A 800 -0.68 -41.24 3.10
N LYS A 801 -0.13 -42.38 3.55
CA LYS A 801 -0.55 -43.03 4.81
C LYS A 801 -0.17 -42.21 6.04
N ILE A 802 0.98 -41.54 5.99
CA ILE A 802 1.43 -40.62 7.05
C ILE A 802 0.77 -39.26 6.89
N ALA A 803 0.84 -38.68 5.68
CA ALA A 803 0.26 -37.38 5.39
C ALA A 803 -0.17 -37.28 3.91
N SER A 804 -1.45 -36.99 3.66
CA SER A 804 -1.95 -36.67 2.32
C SER A 804 -1.95 -35.16 2.10
N VAL A 805 -1.88 -34.71 0.84
CA VAL A 805 -1.93 -33.29 0.44
C VAL A 805 -2.87 -33.11 -0.74
N ASP A 806 -3.61 -32.01 -0.78
CA ASP A 806 -4.51 -31.66 -1.89
C ASP A 806 -3.91 -30.64 -2.87
N ASN A 807 -4.63 -30.37 -3.97
CA ASN A 807 -4.22 -29.42 -5.01
C ASN A 807 -4.08 -27.97 -4.50
N SER A 808 -4.58 -27.65 -3.31
CA SER A 808 -4.51 -26.31 -2.70
C SER A 808 -3.37 -26.13 -1.69
N GLY A 809 -2.58 -27.19 -1.44
CA GLY A 809 -1.50 -27.22 -0.45
C GLY A 809 -1.97 -27.50 0.98
N VAL A 810 -3.20 -27.98 1.17
CA VAL A 810 -3.68 -28.43 2.48
C VAL A 810 -3.27 -29.89 2.70
N ILE A 811 -2.56 -30.11 3.80
CA ILE A 811 -2.09 -31.41 4.28
C ILE A 811 -3.08 -31.93 5.32
N THR A 812 -3.37 -33.23 5.26
CA THR A 812 -4.09 -33.96 6.33
C THR A 812 -3.14 -34.98 6.95
N LEU A 813 -2.98 -34.93 8.27
CA LEU A 813 -2.04 -35.77 9.02
C LEU A 813 -2.75 -37.05 9.49
N ASN A 814 -2.35 -38.20 8.95
CA ASN A 814 -3.12 -39.43 8.99
C ASN A 814 -2.57 -40.45 10.01
N GLU A 815 -1.24 -40.64 10.06
CA GLU A 815 -0.57 -41.61 10.94
C GLU A 815 0.77 -41.08 11.48
N LYS A 816 1.28 -41.68 12.57
CA LYS A 816 2.56 -41.32 13.20
C LYS A 816 3.74 -41.83 12.37
N GLY A 817 4.44 -40.92 11.69
CA GLY A 817 5.63 -41.21 10.90
C GLY A 817 6.14 -39.98 10.16
N SER A 818 7.09 -40.16 9.24
CA SER A 818 7.61 -39.08 8.39
C SER A 818 7.12 -39.17 6.94
N ALA A 819 7.02 -38.00 6.30
CA ALA A 819 6.68 -37.87 4.88
C ALA A 819 7.33 -36.60 4.29
N THR A 820 7.56 -36.59 2.99
CA THR A 820 8.02 -35.39 2.26
C THR A 820 6.91 -34.90 1.36
N ILE A 821 6.54 -33.64 1.51
CA ILE A 821 5.61 -32.95 0.62
C ILE A 821 6.42 -32.20 -0.42
N THR A 822 6.23 -32.56 -1.68
CA THR A 822 6.83 -31.89 -2.85
C THR A 822 5.81 -30.94 -3.45
N VAL A 823 6.23 -29.71 -3.75
CA VAL A 823 5.53 -28.80 -4.66
C VAL A 823 6.33 -28.67 -5.95
N VAL A 824 5.65 -28.67 -7.08
CA VAL A 824 6.22 -28.43 -8.42
C VAL A 824 5.48 -27.27 -9.05
N SER A 825 6.19 -26.28 -9.58
CA SER A 825 5.59 -25.17 -10.32
C SER A 825 5.48 -25.47 -11.81
N GLY A 826 4.57 -24.81 -12.52
CA GLY A 826 4.34 -25.01 -13.95
C GLY A 826 5.50 -24.56 -14.87
N ASP A 827 6.53 -23.93 -14.32
CA ASP A 827 7.83 -23.61 -14.94
C ASP A 827 8.93 -24.64 -14.57
N ASN A 828 8.53 -25.82 -14.08
CA ASN A 828 9.36 -26.98 -13.76
C ASN A 828 10.34 -26.84 -12.59
N GLN A 829 10.17 -25.84 -11.72
CA GLN A 829 10.88 -25.82 -10.44
C GLN A 829 10.24 -26.79 -9.45
N SER A 830 11.00 -27.29 -8.48
CA SER A 830 10.49 -28.10 -7.37
C SER A 830 11.05 -27.67 -6.03
N ALA A 831 10.23 -27.78 -4.98
CA ALA A 831 10.62 -27.56 -3.59
C ALA A 831 9.99 -28.63 -2.68
N THR A 832 10.60 -28.88 -1.53
CA THR A 832 10.21 -29.98 -0.63
C THR A 832 10.16 -29.55 0.83
N TYR A 833 9.13 -30.00 1.54
CA TYR A 833 8.97 -29.86 2.99
C TYR A 833 8.91 -31.24 3.65
N THR A 834 9.76 -31.48 4.66
CA THR A 834 9.80 -32.75 5.39
C THR A 834 8.97 -32.67 6.65
N ILE A 835 7.87 -33.43 6.67
CA ILE A 835 7.09 -33.74 7.86
C ILE A 835 7.90 -34.75 8.68
N ASN A 836 8.41 -34.31 9.83
CA ASN A 836 9.05 -35.17 10.81
C ASN A 836 8.01 -35.93 11.64
N ALA A 837 8.38 -37.10 12.17
CA ALA A 837 7.50 -37.88 13.04
C ALA A 837 7.15 -37.11 14.33
N PRO A 838 5.88 -37.10 14.76
CA PRO A 838 5.46 -36.38 15.96
C PRO A 838 5.89 -37.11 17.23
N GLY A 839 6.02 -36.37 18.32
CA GLY A 839 6.19 -36.94 19.66
C GLY A 839 4.96 -37.77 20.07
N SER A 840 3.77 -37.27 19.79
CA SER A 840 2.51 -37.98 19.99
C SER A 840 1.45 -37.67 18.92
N ILE A 841 0.55 -38.61 18.67
CA ILE A 841 -0.69 -38.40 17.92
C ILE A 841 -1.91 -38.77 18.76
N VAL A 842 -2.95 -37.93 18.74
CA VAL A 842 -4.24 -38.17 19.39
C VAL A 842 -5.23 -38.72 18.37
N ILE A 843 -5.74 -39.91 18.65
CA ILE A 843 -6.55 -40.75 17.77
C ILE A 843 -7.93 -40.92 18.41
N ALA A 844 -9.00 -40.59 17.69
CA ALA A 844 -10.36 -40.90 18.12
C ALA A 844 -10.82 -42.23 17.50
N VAL A 845 -10.46 -43.34 18.16
CA VAL A 845 -10.79 -44.72 17.75
C VAL A 845 -12.30 -44.90 17.58
N ASP A 846 -13.09 -44.21 18.39
CA ASP A 846 -14.54 -44.10 18.23
C ASP A 846 -15.01 -42.71 18.63
N LYS A 847 -15.44 -41.91 17.63
CA LYS A 847 -15.94 -40.54 17.77
C LYS A 847 -17.48 -40.44 17.78
N ASN A 848 -18.17 -41.59 17.70
CA ASN A 848 -19.62 -41.67 17.58
C ASN A 848 -20.26 -42.25 18.85
N THR A 849 -19.61 -43.23 19.48
CA THR A 849 -20.11 -43.93 20.67
C THR A 849 -19.38 -43.48 21.93
N ARG A 850 -20.14 -43.03 22.95
CA ARG A 850 -19.59 -42.92 24.31
C ARG A 850 -19.54 -44.30 24.96
N VAL A 851 -18.51 -44.55 25.75
CA VAL A 851 -18.17 -45.85 26.34
C VAL A 851 -17.71 -45.68 27.79
N THR A 852 -17.61 -46.79 28.53
CA THR A 852 -17.02 -46.76 29.89
C THR A 852 -15.52 -46.46 29.81
N TYR A 853 -14.92 -46.14 30.96
CA TYR A 853 -13.47 -45.94 31.04
C TYR A 853 -12.69 -47.20 30.65
N PHE A 854 -13.12 -48.37 31.10
CA PHE A 854 -12.46 -49.65 30.80
C PHE A 854 -12.60 -50.05 29.33
N ASP A 855 -13.76 -49.80 28.72
CA ASP A 855 -13.96 -49.98 27.27
C ASP A 855 -12.99 -49.09 26.47
N ALA A 856 -12.84 -47.82 26.87
CA ALA A 856 -11.95 -46.88 26.21
C ALA A 856 -10.47 -47.30 26.37
N GLU A 857 -10.05 -47.68 27.57
CA GLU A 857 -8.69 -48.15 27.81
C GLU A 857 -8.36 -49.41 26.99
N ASN A 858 -9.29 -50.37 26.92
CA ASN A 858 -9.12 -51.59 26.12
C ASN A 858 -9.09 -51.27 24.62
N LYS A 859 -9.99 -50.42 24.11
CA LYS A 859 -9.94 -49.94 22.71
C LYS A 859 -8.62 -49.25 22.38
N CYS A 860 -8.03 -48.49 23.31
CA CYS A 860 -6.71 -47.88 23.11
C CYS A 860 -5.59 -48.93 23.05
N LYS A 861 -5.55 -49.88 24.00
CA LYS A 861 -4.56 -50.98 24.02
C LYS A 861 -4.57 -51.77 22.70
N THR A 862 -5.75 -52.11 22.18
CA THR A 862 -5.92 -52.83 20.91
C THR A 862 -5.37 -52.04 19.71
N ASN A 863 -5.31 -50.70 19.78
CA ASN A 863 -4.73 -49.84 18.74
C ASN A 863 -3.23 -49.53 18.98
N SER A 864 -2.58 -50.22 19.93
CA SER A 864 -1.22 -49.93 20.41
C SER A 864 -1.07 -48.48 20.86
N ALA A 865 -2.03 -47.99 21.65
CA ALA A 865 -2.13 -46.64 22.18
C ALA A 865 -2.59 -46.67 23.65
N ASN A 866 -2.52 -45.54 24.34
CA ASN A 866 -2.97 -45.40 25.74
C ASN A 866 -4.06 -44.33 25.88
N LEU A 867 -4.76 -44.31 27.01
CA LEU A 867 -5.52 -43.12 27.43
C LEU A 867 -4.55 -41.95 27.67
N ALA A 868 -5.04 -40.71 27.59
CA ALA A 868 -4.23 -39.53 27.85
C ALA A 868 -3.72 -39.54 29.30
N GLN A 869 -2.40 -39.42 29.48
CA GLN A 869 -1.77 -39.54 30.81
C GLN A 869 -2.03 -38.33 31.72
N SER A 870 -2.40 -37.19 31.15
CA SER A 870 -2.85 -36.01 31.88
C SER A 870 -3.78 -35.14 31.03
N LYS A 871 -4.50 -34.21 31.67
CA LYS A 871 -5.37 -33.23 30.97
C LYS A 871 -4.57 -32.23 30.13
N GLU A 872 -3.36 -31.89 30.56
CA GLU A 872 -2.48 -30.91 29.92
C GLU A 872 -2.11 -31.33 28.49
N LEU A 873 -1.96 -32.63 28.24
CA LEU A 873 -1.70 -33.18 26.90
C LEU A 873 -2.86 -32.86 25.94
N LEU A 874 -4.11 -33.09 26.36
CA LEU A 874 -5.28 -32.82 25.54
C LEU A 874 -5.61 -31.31 25.46
N ALA A 875 -5.31 -30.55 26.51
CA ALA A 875 -5.38 -29.09 26.49
C ALA A 875 -4.33 -28.45 25.57
N ASN A 876 -3.12 -29.01 25.49
CA ASN A 876 -2.09 -28.61 24.53
C ASN A 876 -2.55 -28.88 23.09
N ILE A 877 -3.10 -30.07 22.82
CA ILE A 877 -3.70 -30.42 21.52
C ILE A 877 -4.82 -29.43 21.16
N TYR A 878 -5.74 -29.12 22.07
CA TYR A 878 -6.77 -28.09 21.80
C TYR A 878 -6.13 -26.72 21.55
N SER A 879 -5.16 -26.29 22.35
CA SER A 879 -4.53 -24.97 22.22
C SER A 879 -3.86 -24.78 20.85
N THR A 880 -3.28 -25.84 20.30
CA THR A 880 -2.62 -25.81 18.99
C THR A 880 -3.57 -26.06 17.82
N TRP A 881 -4.43 -27.08 17.90
CA TRP A 881 -5.30 -27.52 16.81
C TRP A 881 -6.70 -26.89 16.83
N GLY A 882 -7.09 -26.23 17.92
CA GLY A 882 -8.44 -25.70 18.12
C GLY A 882 -9.46 -26.80 18.41
N ALA A 883 -10.74 -26.46 18.22
CA ALA A 883 -11.83 -27.43 18.32
C ALA A 883 -11.72 -28.46 17.19
N ALA A 884 -11.70 -29.75 17.55
CA ALA A 884 -11.52 -30.85 16.59
C ALA A 884 -12.53 -30.82 15.45
N ASN A 885 -13.78 -30.40 15.71
CA ASN A 885 -14.86 -30.33 14.72
C ASN A 885 -14.66 -29.26 13.62
N LYS A 886 -13.59 -28.48 13.63
CA LYS A 886 -13.17 -27.67 12.49
C LYS A 886 -12.50 -28.48 11.37
N TYR A 887 -12.06 -29.71 11.64
CA TYR A 887 -11.50 -30.60 10.62
C TYR A 887 -12.58 -31.51 10.03
N PRO A 888 -12.56 -31.81 8.70
CA PRO A 888 -13.65 -32.50 8.02
C PRO A 888 -14.09 -33.82 8.69
N TYR A 889 -13.14 -34.62 9.16
CA TYR A 889 -13.38 -35.90 9.83
C TYR A 889 -14.24 -35.79 11.11
N TYR A 890 -14.15 -34.67 11.83
CA TYR A 890 -14.86 -34.42 13.09
C TYR A 890 -16.02 -33.44 12.94
N SER A 891 -16.30 -32.93 11.73
CA SER A 891 -17.28 -31.86 11.48
C SER A 891 -18.66 -32.05 12.13
N GLY A 892 -19.19 -33.27 12.14
CA GLY A 892 -20.46 -33.61 12.80
C GLY A 892 -20.41 -33.77 14.33
N SER A 893 -19.23 -33.80 14.96
CA SER A 893 -19.06 -34.05 16.39
C SER A 893 -19.28 -32.77 17.21
N LYS A 894 -20.43 -32.67 17.91
CA LYS A 894 -20.74 -31.55 18.83
C LYS A 894 -19.91 -31.54 20.12
N SER A 895 -19.23 -32.64 20.41
CA SER A 895 -18.41 -32.88 21.60
C SER A 895 -17.44 -34.01 21.29
N LEU A 896 -16.24 -33.98 21.85
CA LEU A 896 -15.27 -35.07 21.78
C LEU A 896 -14.58 -35.22 23.14
N THR A 897 -15.39 -35.55 24.15
CA THR A 897 -14.96 -35.80 25.53
C THR A 897 -14.09 -37.06 25.59
N ALA A 898 -12.87 -36.94 26.09
CA ALA A 898 -11.90 -38.02 26.24
C ALA A 898 -11.71 -38.38 27.72
N TRP A 899 -11.49 -39.67 28.02
CA TRP A 899 -11.06 -40.13 29.35
C TRP A 899 -9.58 -39.81 29.58
N ILE A 900 -9.24 -39.32 30.77
CA ILE A 900 -7.86 -39.24 31.27
C ILE A 900 -7.54 -40.53 32.03
N LYS A 901 -6.28 -40.98 32.03
CA LYS A 901 -5.81 -42.13 32.82
C LYS A 901 -5.98 -41.84 34.32
N GLN A 902 -6.67 -42.72 35.06
CA GLN A 902 -6.91 -42.53 36.50
C GLN A 902 -5.61 -42.52 37.33
N SER A 903 -5.49 -41.53 38.21
CA SER A 903 -4.61 -41.56 39.37
C SER A 903 -5.00 -42.64 40.39
N SER A 904 -4.12 -42.97 41.33
CA SER A 904 -4.38 -44.02 42.34
C SER A 904 -5.58 -43.72 43.24
N SER A 905 -5.82 -42.44 43.57
CA SER A 905 -6.99 -42.01 44.34
C SER A 905 -8.30 -42.11 43.54
N GLU A 906 -8.27 -41.71 42.26
CA GLU A 906 -9.40 -41.89 41.33
C GLU A 906 -9.79 -43.38 41.17
N GLN A 907 -8.81 -44.28 41.17
CA GLN A 907 -9.04 -45.74 41.16
C GLN A 907 -9.77 -46.20 42.42
N SER A 908 -9.31 -45.80 43.61
CA SER A 908 -9.97 -46.14 44.89
C SER A 908 -11.40 -45.60 45.02
N SER A 909 -11.72 -44.49 44.33
CA SER A 909 -13.05 -43.88 44.36
C SER A 909 -13.95 -44.25 43.17
N GLY A 910 -13.51 -45.10 42.24
CA GLY A 910 -14.33 -45.54 41.10
C GLY A 910 -14.70 -44.42 40.10
N VAL A 911 -13.87 -43.37 40.02
CA VAL A 911 -14.10 -42.19 39.18
C VAL A 911 -12.88 -41.88 38.32
N SER A 912 -13.02 -41.00 37.33
CA SER A 912 -11.91 -40.45 36.56
C SER A 912 -12.22 -39.03 36.09
N SER A 913 -11.21 -38.37 35.53
CA SER A 913 -11.30 -37.05 34.92
C SER A 913 -11.47 -37.14 33.40
N THR A 914 -12.06 -36.13 32.78
CA THR A 914 -12.25 -36.05 31.32
C THR A 914 -11.94 -34.66 30.76
N TYR A 915 -11.60 -34.59 29.47
CA TYR A 915 -11.36 -33.33 28.75
C TYR A 915 -11.97 -33.38 27.34
N ASP A 916 -12.64 -32.32 26.88
CA ASP A 916 -13.36 -32.29 25.61
C ASP A 916 -12.64 -31.50 24.50
N LEU A 917 -12.23 -32.22 23.45
CA LEU A 917 -11.46 -31.69 22.32
C LEU A 917 -12.28 -30.80 21.34
N VAL A 918 -13.58 -30.58 21.60
CA VAL A 918 -14.42 -29.65 20.83
C VAL A 918 -14.84 -28.43 21.66
N THR A 919 -15.11 -28.61 22.96
CA THR A 919 -15.69 -27.58 23.83
C THR A 919 -14.74 -27.02 24.89
N LYS A 920 -13.53 -27.59 25.06
CA LYS A 920 -12.62 -27.38 26.21
C LYS A 920 -13.16 -27.83 27.57
N ASN A 921 -14.39 -28.35 27.64
CA ASN A 921 -15.00 -28.73 28.92
C ASN A 921 -14.18 -29.82 29.61
N GLN A 922 -13.85 -29.59 30.88
CA GLN A 922 -13.21 -30.57 31.75
C GLN A 922 -14.23 -31.01 32.81
N LEU A 923 -14.33 -32.31 33.06
CA LEU A 923 -15.09 -32.85 34.20
C LEU A 923 -14.14 -33.64 35.11
N ILE A 924 -14.42 -33.62 36.40
CA ILE A 924 -13.73 -34.42 37.44
C ILE A 924 -14.75 -35.32 38.13
N ASN A 925 -14.28 -36.34 38.85
CA ASN A 925 -15.13 -37.28 39.60
C ASN A 925 -16.20 -38.00 38.74
N VAL A 926 -15.89 -38.26 37.47
CA VAL A 926 -16.80 -38.92 36.52
C VAL A 926 -16.74 -40.44 36.73
N GLY A 927 -17.84 -41.04 37.19
CA GLY A 927 -17.90 -42.48 37.49
C GLY A 927 -17.54 -43.38 36.30
N VAL A 928 -16.57 -44.28 36.49
CA VAL A 928 -15.90 -45.03 35.40
C VAL A 928 -16.79 -46.02 34.65
N ASN A 929 -17.83 -46.53 35.31
CA ASN A 929 -18.77 -47.53 34.77
C ASN A 929 -19.85 -46.90 33.87
N ASN A 930 -19.93 -45.57 33.80
CA ASN A 930 -20.91 -44.86 32.98
C ASN A 930 -20.34 -44.53 31.59
N LYS A 931 -21.20 -44.53 30.56
CA LYS A 931 -20.82 -44.24 29.16
C LYS A 931 -20.66 -42.74 28.91
N ASN A 932 -19.70 -42.13 29.61
CA ASN A 932 -19.60 -40.67 29.74
C ASN A 932 -18.59 -40.01 28.77
N ALA A 933 -17.66 -40.74 28.17
CA ALA A 933 -16.70 -40.19 27.22
C ALA A 933 -16.41 -41.15 26.04
N PHE A 934 -15.78 -40.63 24.99
CA PHE A 934 -15.45 -41.31 23.75
C PHE A 934 -14.12 -42.08 23.85
N SER A 935 -13.85 -42.96 22.88
CA SER A 935 -12.60 -43.73 22.81
C SER A 935 -11.50 -42.89 22.13
N VAL A 936 -10.88 -42.00 22.90
CA VAL A 936 -9.78 -41.13 22.45
C VAL A 936 -8.47 -41.58 23.10
N CYS A 937 -7.46 -41.80 22.27
CA CYS A 937 -6.20 -42.45 22.62
C CYS A 937 -5.00 -41.60 22.19
N VAL A 938 -3.84 -41.85 22.80
CA VAL A 938 -2.56 -41.19 22.50
C VAL A 938 -1.52 -42.23 22.12
N LYS A 939 -0.76 -41.99 21.05
CA LYS A 939 0.20 -42.93 20.45
C LYS A 939 1.52 -42.28 20.06
#